data_AF-A0A960W380-F1
#
_entry.id   AF-A0A960W380-F1
#
_cell.length_a   1.000
_cell.length_b   1.000
_cell.length_c   1.000
_cell.angle_alpha   90.00
_cell.angle_beta   90.00
_cell.angle_gamma   90.00
#
_symmetry.space_group_name_H-M   'P 1'
#
loop_
_entity.id
_entity.type
_entity.pdbx_description
1 polymer ?
#
loop_
_entity_poly.entity_id
_entity_poly.type
_entity_poly.pdbx_seq_one_letter_code
_entity_poly.pdbx_strand_id
1 'polypeptide(L)'
;FFLFPILSLYPENDYNYDLELWQHIQRIGESSFQVYTKNNGGTITDYNNWDVIIQKTFQKLTESSGKEAFPIRYAIVNNDDFNAFSFPGGQFIVYKGTLVEIDNYIQKMANDKSKNCWFCSYNLFSKDTKINKGEYREGMMAAILAHELSHYYNQHSFKSIKKLISLQKDKGDQIKTELKKISYDREDELDADRSGILLLQKARYKTDWMIVVLKILNEIRQSSLAEDSNQIPFFESHPTPHKRLAELEGKGSDFHKWAAQMEIAYANIQYGRNLEESRNIIKNSIIKYKNNPEFLKAYAICMHKIWEATASLNDLKLKSIINIPTFRDEMLYNAGKKGSKKTPGKIGDYNKALRAYKNALMYNTDPSFLSNYSVLLAYSEKKVNVDKAIQLAEKVHKETEKAKELTIQLENNLGVVYYISGYDPYTKKAYLHFQRIASNLDENLISLYNSDERDTREYAKGLMSSILKKQALDPTYVNEDFTPILNLALIENGMRNSKKAKKISEHYLFDYDSQSEWAVHLSHISNVKPPNKLKSNNNLFANGVKIGDPIQKLLQNWGKANQIEIVGTTEVWYYGKLNSEILIKDGLIAEIFLNGEKSPKVNEVFGVGENRDIIEAVLGKKFKRETRYFNYYQNGNASIIYNKNKAKQIILYK
;
A
#
# COMPACT_ATOMS: atom_id res chain seq x y z
N PHE A 1 10.51 -35.33 27.05
CA PHE A 1 9.40 -35.57 28.00
C PHE A 1 9.03 -34.25 28.67
N PHE A 2 7.80 -34.18 29.22
CA PHE A 2 7.03 -32.95 29.48
C PHE A 2 6.61 -32.17 28.22
N LEU A 3 5.39 -31.65 28.10
CA LEU A 3 4.09 -32.20 28.56
C LEU A 3 2.96 -31.55 27.72
N PHE A 4 2.05 -32.33 27.14
CA PHE A 4 0.88 -31.80 26.41
C PHE A 4 -0.28 -31.49 27.38
N PRO A 5 -0.87 -30.28 27.39
CA PRO A 5 -2.12 -30.02 28.08
C PRO A 5 -3.30 -30.62 27.30
N ILE A 6 -3.74 -31.79 27.79
CA ILE A 6 -5.05 -32.46 27.67
C ILE A 6 -6.16 -31.66 26.95
N LEU A 7 -6.79 -32.29 25.94
CA LEU A 7 -8.06 -31.84 25.35
C LEU A 7 -9.19 -31.90 26.38
N SER A 8 -10.09 -30.92 26.36
CA SER A 8 -11.32 -30.92 27.17
C SER A 8 -12.54 -30.43 26.38
N LEU A 9 -13.28 -31.40 25.84
CA LEU A 9 -14.73 -31.39 25.65
C LEU A 9 -15.36 -30.12 25.02
N TYR A 10 -15.35 -30.07 23.70
CA TYR A 10 -16.42 -29.43 22.90
C TYR A 10 -17.13 -30.53 22.06
N PRO A 11 -18.42 -30.36 21.70
CA PRO A 11 -19.23 -31.42 21.08
C PRO A 11 -18.80 -31.74 19.63
N GLU A 12 -19.21 -32.93 19.17
CA GLU A 12 -18.72 -33.63 17.97
C GLU A 12 -19.03 -32.97 16.60
N ASN A 13 -18.46 -31.80 16.35
CA ASN A 13 -18.35 -31.17 15.02
C ASN A 13 -17.07 -30.30 14.94
N ASP A 14 -15.98 -30.80 15.53
CA ASP A 14 -14.74 -30.04 15.73
C ASP A 14 -13.86 -29.97 14.46
N TYR A 15 -14.43 -29.37 13.41
CA TYR A 15 -13.68 -28.94 12.23
C TYR A 15 -12.65 -27.89 12.67
N ASN A 16 -11.37 -28.24 12.61
CA ASN A 16 -10.29 -27.27 12.83
C ASN A 16 -10.27 -26.24 11.68
N TYR A 17 -11.04 -25.17 11.85
CA TYR A 17 -11.22 -24.09 10.86
C TYR A 17 -9.91 -23.41 10.48
N ASP A 18 -8.98 -23.31 11.43
CA ASP A 18 -7.65 -22.74 11.23
C ASP A 18 -6.80 -23.63 10.32
N LEU A 19 -6.87 -24.95 10.51
CA LEU A 19 -6.18 -25.92 9.65
C LEU A 19 -6.72 -25.91 8.21
N GLU A 20 -8.04 -25.87 8.00
CA GLU A 20 -8.60 -25.82 6.64
C GLU A 20 -8.32 -24.47 5.96
N LEU A 21 -8.39 -23.35 6.70
CA LEU A 21 -8.00 -22.04 6.19
C LEU A 21 -6.51 -22.01 5.80
N TRP A 22 -5.63 -22.61 6.60
CA TRP A 22 -4.22 -22.76 6.25
C TRP A 22 -4.04 -23.63 4.99
N GLN A 23 -4.70 -24.79 4.90
CA GLN A 23 -4.66 -25.65 3.72
C GLN A 23 -5.16 -24.94 2.44
N HIS A 24 -6.23 -24.14 2.52
CA HIS A 24 -6.67 -23.27 1.42
C HIS A 24 -5.58 -22.30 0.98
N ILE A 25 -4.92 -21.64 1.93
CA ILE A 25 -3.86 -20.66 1.66
C ILE A 25 -2.63 -21.35 1.03
N GLN A 26 -2.31 -22.58 1.44
CA GLN A 26 -1.27 -23.40 0.81
C GLN A 26 -1.63 -23.84 -0.62
N ARG A 27 -2.89 -24.28 -0.85
CA ARG A 27 -3.43 -24.64 -2.18
C ARG A 27 -3.37 -23.47 -3.16
N ILE A 28 -3.84 -22.29 -2.74
CA ILE A 28 -3.74 -21.06 -3.54
C ILE A 28 -2.28 -20.64 -3.75
N GLY A 29 -1.38 -20.87 -2.77
CA GLY A 29 0.06 -20.61 -2.88
C GLY A 29 0.72 -21.33 -4.06
N GLU A 30 0.44 -22.62 -4.24
CA GLU A 30 0.94 -23.43 -5.35
C GLU A 30 0.55 -22.85 -6.72
N SER A 31 -0.75 -22.61 -6.95
CA SER A 31 -1.19 -22.08 -8.24
C SER A 31 -0.74 -20.63 -8.44
N SER A 32 -0.61 -19.84 -7.37
CA SER A 32 -0.09 -18.47 -7.44
C SER A 32 1.38 -18.46 -7.86
N PHE A 33 2.20 -19.39 -7.33
CA PHE A 33 3.59 -19.59 -7.75
C PHE A 33 3.67 -19.93 -9.25
N GLN A 34 2.86 -20.87 -9.74
CA GLN A 34 2.85 -21.27 -11.15
C GLN A 34 2.35 -20.19 -12.12
N VAL A 35 1.46 -19.30 -11.68
CA VAL A 35 1.02 -18.12 -12.47
C VAL A 35 2.09 -17.03 -12.43
N TYR A 36 2.67 -16.78 -11.25
CA TYR A 36 3.68 -15.75 -11.06
C TYR A 36 4.95 -16.02 -11.88
N THR A 37 5.48 -17.24 -11.83
CA THR A 37 6.71 -17.60 -12.56
C THR A 37 6.55 -17.49 -14.08
N LYS A 38 5.35 -17.73 -14.62
CA LYS A 38 5.04 -17.53 -16.05
C LYS A 38 4.93 -16.05 -16.42
N ASN A 39 4.35 -15.22 -15.57
CA ASN A 39 4.04 -13.82 -15.90
C ASN A 39 5.24 -12.87 -15.66
N ASN A 40 6.19 -13.21 -14.78
CA ASN A 40 7.28 -12.32 -14.38
C ASN A 40 8.62 -12.70 -15.06
N GLY A 41 8.67 -12.70 -16.39
CA GLY A 41 9.91 -12.91 -17.16
C GLY A 41 10.36 -14.37 -17.33
N GLY A 42 9.66 -15.33 -16.72
CA GLY A 42 9.96 -16.76 -16.84
C GLY A 42 11.00 -17.27 -15.83
N THR A 43 11.26 -18.58 -15.86
CA THR A 43 12.20 -19.27 -14.97
C THR A 43 13.46 -19.70 -15.71
N ILE A 44 14.62 -19.57 -15.06
CA ILE A 44 15.90 -20.10 -15.56
C ILE A 44 16.37 -21.28 -14.70
N THR A 45 16.95 -22.29 -15.33
CA THR A 45 17.36 -23.54 -14.67
C THR A 45 18.58 -23.35 -13.76
N ASP A 46 19.54 -22.53 -14.19
CA ASP A 46 20.68 -22.07 -13.39
C ASP A 46 21.08 -20.66 -13.85
N TYR A 47 21.83 -19.97 -13.00
CA TYR A 47 22.60 -18.79 -13.35
C TYR A 47 24.00 -18.88 -12.74
N ASN A 48 25.05 -19.03 -13.54
CA ASN A 48 26.45 -19.04 -13.06
C ASN A 48 26.75 -20.02 -11.91
N ASN A 49 26.20 -21.25 -11.93
CA ASN A 49 26.28 -22.26 -10.86
C ASN A 49 25.70 -21.78 -9.52
N TRP A 50 24.59 -21.05 -9.54
CA TRP A 50 23.85 -20.67 -8.34
C TRP A 50 22.83 -21.72 -7.90
N ASP A 51 22.27 -22.50 -8.82
CA ASP A 51 21.27 -23.54 -8.52
C ASP A 51 21.79 -24.55 -7.46
N VAL A 52 22.98 -25.11 -7.69
CA VAL A 52 23.65 -26.04 -6.76
C VAL A 52 23.85 -25.42 -5.37
N ILE A 53 24.10 -24.11 -5.30
CA ILE A 53 24.30 -23.38 -4.04
C ILE A 53 22.95 -23.18 -3.33
N ILE A 54 21.91 -22.78 -4.06
CA ILE A 54 20.54 -22.61 -3.57
C ILE A 54 20.00 -23.95 -3.03
N GLN A 55 20.13 -25.04 -3.80
CA GLN A 55 19.72 -26.38 -3.43
C GLN A 55 20.40 -26.87 -2.14
N LYS A 56 21.73 -26.80 -2.10
CA LYS A 56 22.55 -27.17 -0.91
C LYS A 56 22.13 -26.37 0.32
N THR A 57 21.90 -25.07 0.15
CA THR A 57 21.52 -24.16 1.23
C THR A 57 20.12 -24.50 1.78
N PHE A 58 19.14 -24.69 0.89
CA PHE A 58 17.79 -25.11 1.25
C PHE A 58 17.76 -26.44 1.99
N GLN A 59 18.48 -27.45 1.49
CA GLN A 59 18.59 -28.76 2.15
C GLN A 59 19.13 -28.60 3.57
N LYS A 60 20.29 -27.97 3.73
CA LYS A 60 20.95 -27.82 5.03
C LYS A 60 20.13 -27.01 6.04
N LEU A 61 19.43 -25.96 5.60
CA LEU A 61 18.54 -25.16 6.45
C LEU A 61 17.29 -25.94 6.89
N THR A 62 16.67 -26.70 5.98
CA THR A 62 15.45 -27.47 6.29
C THR A 62 15.74 -28.68 7.18
N GLU A 63 16.79 -29.46 6.88
CA GLU A 63 17.29 -30.54 7.75
C GLU A 63 17.58 -30.02 9.18
N SER A 64 18.16 -28.82 9.29
CA SER A 64 18.51 -28.21 10.57
C SER A 64 17.34 -27.55 11.31
N SER A 65 16.15 -27.48 10.70
CA SER A 65 14.99 -26.79 11.30
C SER A 65 14.44 -27.51 12.53
N GLY A 66 14.42 -28.86 12.50
CA GLY A 66 13.67 -29.70 13.43
C GLY A 66 12.15 -29.73 13.16
N LYS A 67 11.72 -29.38 11.94
CA LYS A 67 10.36 -29.54 11.43
C LYS A 67 10.27 -30.80 10.55
N GLU A 68 9.05 -31.23 10.22
CA GLU A 68 8.84 -32.29 9.23
C GLU A 68 9.34 -31.87 7.84
N ALA A 69 9.88 -32.82 7.09
CA ALA A 69 10.37 -32.57 5.74
C ALA A 69 9.21 -32.27 4.78
N PHE A 70 9.33 -31.20 4.00
CA PHE A 70 8.36 -30.81 2.97
C PHE A 70 9.07 -30.70 1.61
N PRO A 71 8.36 -30.90 0.48
CA PRO A 71 8.96 -30.84 -0.84
C PRO A 71 9.31 -29.39 -1.22
N ILE A 72 10.55 -28.99 -0.90
CA ILE A 72 11.12 -27.69 -1.27
C ILE A 72 11.01 -27.51 -2.78
N ARG A 73 10.33 -26.45 -3.20
CA ARG A 73 10.26 -26.04 -4.59
C ARG A 73 10.67 -24.58 -4.68
N TYR A 74 11.66 -24.29 -5.51
CA TYR A 74 12.07 -22.92 -5.81
C TYR A 74 12.10 -22.69 -7.31
N ALA A 75 12.07 -21.43 -7.72
CA ALA A 75 12.38 -21.01 -9.08
C ALA A 75 13.33 -19.82 -9.04
N ILE A 76 14.37 -19.87 -9.88
CA ILE A 76 15.15 -18.67 -10.22
C ILE A 76 14.36 -17.95 -11.31
N VAL A 77 13.92 -16.73 -11.02
CA VAL A 77 13.11 -15.90 -11.94
C VAL A 77 13.99 -14.94 -12.71
N ASN A 78 13.77 -14.83 -14.02
CA ASN A 78 14.51 -13.93 -14.91
C ASN A 78 14.01 -12.49 -14.81
N ASN A 79 14.26 -11.89 -13.65
CA ASN A 79 14.08 -10.46 -13.37
C ASN A 79 15.41 -9.93 -12.77
N ASP A 80 15.80 -8.72 -13.15
CA ASP A 80 17.07 -8.06 -12.79
C ASP A 80 17.02 -7.25 -11.48
N ASP A 81 15.84 -7.08 -10.86
CA ASP A 81 15.68 -6.48 -9.54
C ASP A 81 16.30 -7.36 -8.43
N PHE A 82 16.70 -6.75 -7.31
CA PHE A 82 16.93 -7.50 -6.08
C PHE A 82 15.60 -7.90 -5.45
N ASN A 83 15.26 -9.20 -5.46
CA ASN A 83 14.14 -9.75 -4.71
C ASN A 83 14.27 -11.27 -4.44
N ALA A 84 13.75 -11.71 -3.31
CA ALA A 84 13.50 -13.13 -3.02
C ALA A 84 12.34 -13.22 -2.01
N PHE A 85 11.43 -14.18 -2.19
CA PHE A 85 10.27 -14.33 -1.31
C PHE A 85 9.66 -15.74 -1.31
N SER A 86 8.87 -16.03 -0.30
CA SER A 86 8.15 -17.29 -0.06
C SER A 86 6.65 -17.20 -0.37
N PHE A 87 6.10 -18.28 -0.92
CA PHE A 87 4.67 -18.54 -1.01
C PHE A 87 4.19 -19.41 0.17
N PRO A 88 2.92 -19.30 0.59
CA PRO A 88 2.43 -20.01 1.77
C PRO A 88 2.49 -21.54 1.69
N GLY A 89 2.53 -22.12 0.48
CA GLY A 89 2.62 -23.56 0.26
C GLY A 89 4.04 -24.14 0.33
N GLY A 90 5.05 -23.33 0.67
CA GLY A 90 6.45 -23.77 0.72
C GLY A 90 7.17 -23.70 -0.64
N GLN A 91 6.64 -22.91 -1.58
CA GLN A 91 7.32 -22.56 -2.83
C GLN A 91 8.11 -21.25 -2.64
N PHE A 92 9.28 -21.13 -3.25
CA PHE A 92 10.18 -19.98 -3.10
C PHE A 92 10.57 -19.37 -4.45
N ILE A 93 10.78 -18.06 -4.48
CA ILE A 93 11.30 -17.35 -5.65
C ILE A 93 12.58 -16.61 -5.24
N VAL A 94 13.60 -16.71 -6.10
CA VAL A 94 14.82 -15.90 -6.03
C VAL A 94 14.98 -15.22 -7.39
N TYR A 95 15.15 -13.90 -7.43
CA TYR A 95 15.39 -13.20 -8.69
C TYR A 95 16.85 -13.35 -9.12
N LYS A 96 17.07 -13.44 -10.42
CA LYS A 96 18.40 -13.36 -11.05
C LYS A 96 19.16 -12.10 -10.60
N GLY A 97 18.49 -10.95 -10.43
CA GLY A 97 19.09 -9.73 -9.90
C GLY A 97 19.71 -9.87 -8.51
N THR A 98 19.08 -10.60 -7.58
CA THR A 98 19.69 -10.94 -6.28
C THR A 98 20.97 -11.79 -6.43
N LEU A 99 21.00 -12.70 -7.41
CA LEU A 99 22.18 -13.52 -7.70
C LEU A 99 23.33 -12.72 -8.33
N VAL A 100 22.98 -11.74 -9.17
CA VAL A 100 23.89 -10.75 -9.77
C VAL A 100 24.47 -9.85 -8.68
N GLU A 101 23.64 -9.29 -7.81
CA GLU A 101 24.09 -8.36 -6.76
C GLU A 101 25.00 -9.03 -5.73
N ILE A 102 24.70 -10.26 -5.29
CA ILE A 102 25.63 -10.98 -4.41
C ILE A 102 26.98 -11.20 -5.12
N ASP A 103 26.99 -11.54 -6.42
CA ASP A 103 28.22 -11.65 -7.20
C ASP A 103 28.94 -10.30 -7.38
N ASN A 104 28.23 -9.18 -7.51
CA ASN A 104 28.78 -7.83 -7.57
C ASN A 104 29.45 -7.43 -6.24
N TYR A 105 28.79 -7.68 -5.11
CA TYR A 105 29.35 -7.43 -3.78
C TYR A 105 30.58 -8.31 -3.49
N ILE A 106 30.58 -9.58 -3.88
CA ILE A 106 31.76 -10.46 -3.73
C ILE A 106 32.93 -9.96 -4.59
N GLN A 107 32.68 -9.47 -5.81
CA GLN A 107 33.72 -8.86 -6.65
C GLN A 107 34.25 -7.54 -6.07
N LYS A 108 33.37 -6.66 -5.57
CA LYS A 108 33.70 -5.42 -4.84
C LYS A 108 34.63 -5.72 -3.65
N MET A 109 34.35 -6.78 -2.89
CA MET A 109 35.21 -7.25 -1.78
C MET A 109 36.55 -7.83 -2.25
N ALA A 110 36.58 -8.60 -3.34
CA ALA A 110 37.82 -9.19 -3.87
C ALA A 110 38.79 -8.15 -4.45
N ASN A 111 38.27 -7.02 -4.93
CA ASN A 111 39.06 -5.93 -5.50
C ASN A 111 39.49 -4.87 -4.47
N ASP A 112 38.90 -4.82 -3.27
CA ASP A 112 39.31 -3.91 -2.19
C ASP A 112 40.64 -4.33 -1.54
N LYS A 113 41.74 -3.87 -2.13
CA LYS A 113 43.10 -4.04 -1.60
C LYS A 113 43.33 -3.41 -0.22
N SER A 114 42.46 -2.51 0.26
CA SER A 114 42.62 -1.88 1.57
C SER A 114 42.21 -2.79 2.73
N LYS A 115 41.37 -3.81 2.48
CA LYS A 115 40.66 -4.62 3.49
C LYS A 115 39.83 -3.79 4.51
N ASN A 116 39.60 -2.50 4.26
CA ASN A 116 38.83 -1.61 5.15
C ASN A 116 37.31 -1.67 4.88
N CYS A 117 36.84 -2.47 3.93
CA CYS A 117 35.41 -2.69 3.71
C CYS A 117 34.68 -3.05 5.03
N TRP A 118 33.52 -2.44 5.31
CA TRP A 118 32.83 -2.67 6.59
C TRP A 118 32.53 -4.16 6.83
N PHE A 119 32.21 -4.89 5.76
CA PHE A 119 31.99 -6.33 5.76
C PHE A 119 33.23 -7.12 6.20
N CYS A 120 34.42 -6.65 5.81
CA CYS A 120 35.71 -7.27 6.10
C CYS A 120 35.98 -7.36 7.63
N SER A 121 35.26 -6.55 8.43
CA SER A 121 35.36 -6.55 9.90
C SER A 121 34.66 -7.73 10.60
N TYR A 122 33.77 -8.47 9.92
CA TYR A 122 32.96 -9.52 10.57
C TYR A 122 33.67 -10.88 10.76
N ASN A 123 34.96 -11.01 10.38
CA ASN A 123 35.72 -12.28 10.48
C ASN A 123 34.94 -13.50 9.93
N LEU A 124 34.18 -13.31 8.84
CA LEU A 124 33.31 -14.34 8.27
C LEU A 124 34.11 -15.55 7.76
N PHE A 125 35.36 -15.33 7.37
CA PHE A 125 36.36 -16.35 7.04
C PHE A 125 37.72 -16.02 7.67
N SER A 126 38.68 -16.95 7.57
CA SER A 126 40.07 -16.74 7.99
C SER A 126 40.75 -15.60 7.21
N LYS A 127 41.62 -14.83 7.87
CA LYS A 127 42.25 -13.62 7.30
C LYS A 127 43.26 -13.91 6.18
N ASP A 128 43.74 -15.15 6.12
CA ASP A 128 44.87 -15.61 5.30
C ASP A 128 44.44 -16.47 4.10
N THR A 129 43.14 -16.80 4.00
CA THR A 129 42.56 -17.53 2.86
C THR A 129 42.15 -16.58 1.74
N LYS A 130 42.43 -16.97 0.48
CA LYS A 130 41.84 -16.33 -0.71
C LYS A 130 40.31 -16.38 -0.61
N ILE A 131 39.61 -15.34 -1.08
CA ILE A 131 38.14 -15.30 -1.07
C ILE A 131 37.58 -16.47 -1.89
N ASN A 132 36.94 -17.43 -1.21
CA ASN A 132 36.20 -18.49 -1.87
C ASN A 132 34.81 -17.97 -2.25
N LYS A 133 34.62 -17.64 -3.53
CA LYS A 133 33.33 -17.14 -4.05
C LYS A 133 32.15 -18.05 -3.66
N GLY A 134 32.34 -19.37 -3.65
CA GLY A 134 31.29 -20.33 -3.31
C GLY A 134 30.81 -20.21 -1.86
N GLU A 135 31.73 -20.04 -0.90
CA GLU A 135 31.39 -19.92 0.52
C GLU A 135 30.69 -18.60 0.85
N TYR A 136 31.08 -17.50 0.19
CA TYR A 136 30.42 -16.19 0.35
C TYR A 136 28.99 -16.22 -0.23
N ARG A 137 28.84 -16.81 -1.42
CA ARG A 137 27.53 -17.03 -2.06
C ARG A 137 26.61 -17.86 -1.15
N GLU A 138 27.09 -18.99 -0.65
CA GLU A 138 26.34 -19.86 0.27
C GLU A 138 25.96 -19.13 1.55
N GLY A 139 26.88 -18.35 2.14
CA GLY A 139 26.62 -17.58 3.36
C GLY A 139 25.53 -16.51 3.21
N MET A 140 25.60 -15.68 2.16
CA MET A 140 24.58 -14.67 1.90
C MET A 140 23.23 -15.29 1.52
N MET A 141 23.25 -16.34 0.69
CA MET A 141 22.03 -17.08 0.33
C MET A 141 21.39 -17.75 1.54
N ALA A 142 22.19 -18.29 2.47
CA ALA A 142 21.68 -18.88 3.69
C ALA A 142 20.90 -17.88 4.55
N ALA A 143 21.33 -16.62 4.63
CA ALA A 143 20.60 -15.59 5.37
C ALA A 143 19.26 -15.23 4.70
N ILE A 144 19.25 -15.05 3.36
CA ILE A 144 18.03 -14.77 2.59
C ILE A 144 17.04 -15.93 2.75
N LEU A 145 17.48 -17.16 2.50
CA LEU A 145 16.61 -18.34 2.57
C LEU A 145 16.18 -18.65 4.01
N ALA A 146 16.97 -18.33 5.04
CA ALA A 146 16.56 -18.50 6.43
C ALA A 146 15.50 -17.48 6.86
N HIS A 147 15.54 -16.25 6.33
CA HIS A 147 14.47 -15.27 6.53
C HIS A 147 13.16 -15.75 5.86
N GLU A 148 13.23 -16.20 4.60
CA GLU A 148 12.04 -16.69 3.87
C GLU A 148 11.45 -17.99 4.41
N LEU A 149 12.30 -18.95 4.82
CA LEU A 149 11.84 -20.14 5.54
C LEU A 149 11.11 -19.78 6.84
N SER A 150 11.46 -18.67 7.48
CA SER A 150 10.81 -18.22 8.71
C SER A 150 9.42 -17.61 8.48
N HIS A 151 9.21 -16.87 7.38
CA HIS A 151 7.86 -16.43 6.97
C HIS A 151 6.90 -17.61 6.76
N TYR A 152 7.40 -18.70 6.17
CA TYR A 152 6.68 -19.97 6.03
C TYR A 152 6.45 -20.68 7.39
N TYR A 153 7.51 -20.94 8.17
CA TYR A 153 7.40 -21.68 9.43
C TYR A 153 6.57 -20.96 10.51
N ASN A 154 6.60 -19.63 10.54
CA ASN A 154 5.84 -18.81 11.48
C ASN A 154 4.47 -18.39 10.90
N GLN A 155 4.14 -18.88 9.70
CA GLN A 155 2.85 -18.73 9.02
C GLN A 155 2.40 -17.26 8.87
N HIS A 156 3.28 -16.35 8.45
CA HIS A 156 2.99 -14.91 8.41
C HIS A 156 1.85 -14.54 7.44
N SER A 157 1.73 -15.27 6.33
CA SER A 157 0.60 -15.15 5.41
C SER A 157 -0.73 -15.58 6.06
N PHE A 158 -0.71 -16.54 6.99
CA PHE A 158 -1.88 -16.98 7.76
C PHE A 158 -2.25 -15.99 8.86
N LYS A 159 -1.27 -15.50 9.65
CA LYS A 159 -1.46 -14.40 10.61
C LYS A 159 -2.13 -13.21 9.93
N SER A 160 -1.62 -12.83 8.76
CA SER A 160 -2.18 -11.78 7.91
C SER A 160 -3.62 -12.07 7.52
N ILE A 161 -3.92 -13.20 6.87
CA ILE A 161 -5.29 -13.50 6.41
C ILE A 161 -6.30 -13.61 7.57
N LYS A 162 -5.92 -14.11 8.75
CA LYS A 162 -6.78 -14.06 9.95
C LYS A 162 -7.02 -12.62 10.45
N LYS A 163 -6.01 -11.74 10.40
CA LYS A 163 -6.15 -10.30 10.68
C LYS A 163 -7.09 -9.63 9.67
N LEU A 164 -7.07 -10.05 8.41
CA LEU A 164 -8.00 -9.55 7.38
C LEU A 164 -9.46 -9.98 7.65
N ILE A 165 -9.67 -11.25 8.02
CA ILE A 165 -11.00 -11.82 8.31
C ILE A 165 -11.61 -11.22 9.59
N SER A 166 -10.80 -10.93 10.62
CA SER A 166 -11.29 -10.30 11.86
C SER A 166 -11.73 -8.85 11.64
N LEU A 167 -10.95 -8.05 10.91
CA LEU A 167 -11.30 -6.66 10.59
C LEU A 167 -12.65 -6.50 9.85
N GLN A 168 -13.10 -7.53 9.12
CA GLN A 168 -14.42 -7.55 8.49
C GLN A 168 -15.57 -7.87 9.46
N LYS A 169 -15.31 -8.58 10.57
CA LYS A 169 -16.33 -8.88 11.58
C LYS A 169 -16.70 -7.66 12.42
N ASP A 170 -15.72 -6.84 12.79
CA ASP A 170 -15.88 -5.81 13.84
C ASP A 170 -16.50 -4.48 13.38
N LYS A 171 -16.71 -4.26 12.07
CA LYS A 171 -17.16 -2.97 11.50
C LYS A 171 -18.32 -3.02 10.50
N GLY A 172 -18.86 -4.21 10.22
CA GLY A 172 -19.98 -4.40 9.29
C GLY A 172 -19.68 -4.00 7.84
N ASP A 173 -20.73 -3.87 7.00
CA ASP A 173 -20.62 -3.69 5.54
C ASP A 173 -19.91 -2.40 5.05
N GLN A 174 -19.36 -1.56 5.94
CA GLN A 174 -18.63 -0.36 5.55
C GLN A 174 -17.20 -0.65 5.02
N ILE A 175 -16.56 -1.74 5.46
CA ILE A 175 -15.22 -2.14 4.98
C ILE A 175 -15.33 -3.33 4.02
N LYS A 176 -15.52 -3.02 2.74
CA LYS A 176 -15.58 -4.02 1.64
C LYS A 176 -14.61 -3.77 0.48
N THR A 177 -13.65 -2.84 0.62
CA THR A 177 -12.66 -2.53 -0.44
C THR A 177 -11.23 -2.23 0.03
N GLU A 178 -10.90 -2.52 1.29
CA GLU A 178 -9.50 -2.71 1.69
C GLU A 178 -8.94 -4.02 1.06
N LEU A 179 -7.68 -4.34 1.34
CA LEU A 179 -7.06 -5.66 1.10
C LEU A 179 -6.63 -5.99 -0.35
N LYS A 180 -5.46 -5.48 -0.77
CA LYS A 180 -4.36 -6.26 -1.42
C LYS A 180 -3.18 -5.39 -1.87
N LYS A 181 -2.09 -5.41 -1.09
CA LYS A 181 -0.85 -6.16 -1.37
C LYS A 181 -0.57 -6.99 -0.10
N ILE A 182 0.12 -8.13 -0.21
CA ILE A 182 0.60 -8.86 0.98
C ILE A 182 2.02 -8.36 1.26
N SER A 183 2.09 -7.27 2.02
CA SER A 183 3.31 -6.83 2.70
C SER A 183 3.24 -7.38 4.12
N TYR A 184 4.32 -7.96 4.63
CA TYR A 184 4.35 -8.48 6.00
C TYR A 184 4.31 -7.34 7.01
N ASP A 185 3.77 -7.58 8.22
CA ASP A 185 3.73 -6.52 9.23
C ASP A 185 5.15 -6.23 9.76
N ARG A 186 5.36 -5.04 10.33
CA ARG A 186 6.67 -4.57 10.86
C ARG A 186 7.18 -5.38 12.06
N GLU A 187 6.44 -6.40 12.47
CA GLU A 187 6.72 -7.32 13.57
C GLU A 187 6.96 -8.74 13.05
N ASP A 188 6.18 -9.22 12.08
CA ASP A 188 6.42 -10.48 11.34
C ASP A 188 7.85 -10.50 10.75
N GLU A 189 8.34 -9.36 10.29
CA GLU A 189 9.68 -9.21 9.70
C GLU A 189 10.83 -9.37 10.71
N LEU A 190 10.62 -8.90 11.95
CA LEU A 190 11.56 -9.11 13.05
C LEU A 190 11.45 -10.52 13.62
N ASP A 191 10.26 -11.11 13.61
CA ASP A 191 10.03 -12.52 13.95
C ASP A 191 10.74 -13.44 12.93
N ALA A 192 10.66 -13.11 11.64
CA ALA A 192 11.36 -13.81 10.55
C ALA A 192 12.89 -13.66 10.63
N ASP A 193 13.42 -12.47 10.95
CA ASP A 193 14.86 -12.30 11.18
C ASP A 193 15.38 -13.10 12.37
N ARG A 194 14.69 -13.02 13.52
CA ARG A 194 15.09 -13.72 14.75
C ARG A 194 15.03 -15.24 14.55
N SER A 195 13.98 -15.72 13.90
CA SER A 195 13.82 -17.14 13.53
C SER A 195 14.87 -17.58 12.50
N GLY A 196 15.19 -16.73 11.52
CA GLY A 196 16.22 -16.98 10.52
C GLY A 196 17.63 -17.04 11.11
N ILE A 197 17.95 -16.19 12.09
CA ILE A 197 19.19 -16.23 12.86
C ILE A 197 19.31 -17.53 13.66
N LEU A 198 18.23 -17.98 14.31
CA LEU A 198 18.21 -19.28 15.00
C LEU A 198 18.38 -20.45 14.01
N LEU A 199 17.80 -20.35 12.80
CA LEU A 199 17.92 -21.37 11.76
C LEU A 199 19.35 -21.43 11.17
N LEU A 200 19.98 -20.28 10.92
CA LEU A 200 21.40 -20.16 10.56
C LEU A 200 22.29 -20.83 11.61
N GLN A 201 22.05 -20.53 12.90
CA GLN A 201 22.81 -21.08 14.02
C GLN A 201 22.67 -22.61 14.09
N LYS A 202 21.45 -23.16 13.98
CA LYS A 202 21.24 -24.62 13.91
C LYS A 202 21.94 -25.25 12.71
N ALA A 203 21.85 -24.62 11.54
CA ALA A 203 22.52 -25.04 10.31
C ALA A 203 24.03 -24.77 10.28
N ARG A 204 24.64 -24.37 11.41
CA ARG A 204 26.07 -24.08 11.57
C ARG A 204 26.60 -23.07 10.55
N TYR A 205 25.77 -22.12 10.15
CA TYR A 205 26.19 -20.89 9.47
C TYR A 205 26.48 -19.79 10.50
N LYS A 206 27.30 -18.80 10.13
CA LYS A 206 27.51 -17.61 10.96
C LYS A 206 26.26 -16.74 10.92
N THR A 207 25.75 -16.36 12.10
CA THR A 207 24.56 -15.51 12.23
C THR A 207 24.77 -14.10 11.67
N ASP A 208 26.03 -13.65 11.63
CA ASP A 208 26.46 -12.39 11.02
C ASP A 208 26.02 -12.22 9.55
N TRP A 209 25.78 -13.32 8.82
CA TRP A 209 25.24 -13.26 7.45
C TRP A 209 23.89 -12.54 7.34
N MET A 210 23.07 -12.57 8.40
CA MET A 210 21.83 -11.78 8.43
C MET A 210 22.14 -10.27 8.46
N ILE A 211 23.09 -9.85 9.30
CA ILE A 211 23.52 -8.45 9.41
C ILE A 211 24.16 -7.96 8.09
N VAL A 212 24.91 -8.84 7.43
CA VAL A 212 25.47 -8.60 6.09
C VAL A 212 24.37 -8.28 5.08
N VAL A 213 23.39 -9.17 4.93
CA VAL A 213 22.33 -9.03 3.91
C VAL A 213 21.47 -7.81 4.20
N LEU A 214 21.15 -7.53 5.47
CA LEU A 214 20.44 -6.32 5.87
C LEU A 214 21.20 -5.03 5.54
N LYS A 215 22.54 -5.02 5.60
CA LYS A 215 23.35 -3.86 5.20
C LYS A 215 23.49 -3.71 3.69
N ILE A 216 23.61 -4.81 2.94
CA ILE A 216 23.55 -4.81 1.47
C ILE A 216 22.21 -4.26 0.99
N LEU A 217 21.10 -4.73 1.56
CA LEU A 217 19.75 -4.19 1.34
C LEU A 217 19.68 -2.70 1.69
N ASN A 218 20.38 -2.23 2.73
CA ASN A 218 20.41 -0.81 3.06
C ASN A 218 21.21 0.02 2.06
N GLU A 219 22.38 -0.44 1.58
CA GLU A 219 23.13 0.23 0.50
C GLU A 219 22.26 0.35 -0.76
N ILE A 220 21.65 -0.75 -1.21
CA ILE A 220 20.73 -0.80 -2.37
C ILE A 220 19.54 0.19 -2.19
N ARG A 221 18.98 0.26 -0.98
CA ARG A 221 17.93 1.23 -0.62
C ARG A 221 18.40 2.67 -0.79
N GLN A 222 19.56 3.04 -0.26
CA GLN A 222 20.05 4.42 -0.36
C GLN A 222 20.42 4.80 -1.81
N SER A 223 20.95 3.87 -2.61
CA SER A 223 21.23 4.12 -4.04
C SER A 223 19.97 4.43 -4.84
N SER A 224 18.92 3.58 -4.75
CA SER A 224 17.64 3.86 -5.44
C SER A 224 16.97 5.17 -4.96
N LEU A 225 17.09 5.47 -3.67
CA LEU A 225 16.62 6.74 -3.10
C LEU A 225 17.41 7.97 -3.58
N ALA A 226 18.59 7.82 -4.20
CA ALA A 226 19.38 8.92 -4.76
C ALA A 226 18.99 9.24 -6.22
N GLU A 227 18.59 8.24 -7.00
CA GLU A 227 18.35 8.35 -8.46
C GLU A 227 16.90 8.73 -8.84
N ASP A 228 16.02 8.95 -7.85
CA ASP A 228 14.55 9.06 -8.02
C ASP A 228 13.90 7.83 -8.71
N SER A 229 14.60 6.69 -8.73
CA SER A 229 14.13 5.39 -9.23
C SER A 229 13.13 4.75 -8.24
N ASN A 230 11.92 5.31 -8.24
CA ASN A 230 10.88 5.12 -7.23
C ASN A 230 10.13 3.77 -7.36
N GLN A 231 10.84 2.64 -7.35
CA GLN A 231 10.37 1.28 -6.99
C GLN A 231 11.52 0.25 -7.10
N ILE A 232 12.05 -0.24 -5.97
CA ILE A 232 12.62 -1.60 -5.90
C ILE A 232 11.54 -2.49 -5.26
N PRO A 233 11.08 -3.58 -5.92
CA PRO A 233 9.97 -4.39 -5.44
C PRO A 233 10.10 -4.92 -4.00
N PHE A 234 11.33 -5.22 -3.55
CA PHE A 234 11.61 -5.68 -2.20
C PHE A 234 11.11 -4.71 -1.10
N PHE A 235 11.14 -3.39 -1.33
CA PHE A 235 10.63 -2.41 -0.34
C PHE A 235 9.11 -2.21 -0.40
N GLU A 236 8.40 -2.93 -1.27
CA GLU A 236 6.94 -3.05 -1.21
C GLU A 236 6.50 -4.22 -0.33
N SER A 237 7.30 -5.30 -0.23
CA SER A 237 7.01 -6.46 0.64
C SER A 237 7.62 -6.32 2.04
N HIS A 238 8.81 -5.73 2.17
CA HIS A 238 9.58 -5.66 3.42
C HIS A 238 9.80 -4.21 3.93
N PRO A 239 9.73 -3.97 5.26
CA PRO A 239 10.01 -2.69 5.90
C PRO A 239 11.51 -2.39 5.96
N THR A 240 11.85 -1.26 6.57
CA THR A 240 13.16 -0.64 6.41
C THR A 240 14.29 -1.41 7.12
N PRO A 241 15.45 -1.62 6.47
CA PRO A 241 16.58 -2.34 7.09
C PRO A 241 17.11 -1.68 8.37
N HIS A 242 16.95 -0.37 8.54
CA HIS A 242 17.36 0.31 9.78
C HIS A 242 16.63 -0.21 11.03
N LYS A 243 15.33 -0.54 10.98
CA LYS A 243 14.64 -1.14 12.15
C LYS A 243 15.17 -2.55 12.45
N ARG A 244 15.40 -3.34 11.39
CA ARG A 244 15.91 -4.72 11.47
C ARG A 244 17.34 -4.73 12.06
N LEU A 245 18.23 -3.87 11.56
CA LEU A 245 19.60 -3.70 12.08
C LEU A 245 19.65 -3.17 13.52
N ALA A 246 18.73 -2.28 13.92
CA ALA A 246 18.69 -1.73 15.29
C ALA A 246 18.49 -2.79 16.38
N GLU A 247 17.67 -3.80 16.08
CA GLU A 247 17.29 -4.90 16.98
C GLU A 247 18.30 -6.05 16.98
N LEU A 248 19.16 -6.14 15.95
CA LEU A 248 19.98 -7.33 15.67
C LEU A 248 21.50 -7.05 15.72
N GLU A 249 21.95 -5.81 15.50
CA GLU A 249 23.37 -5.47 15.53
C GLU A 249 23.79 -4.81 16.86
N GLY A 250 24.63 -5.51 17.63
CA GLY A 250 25.15 -5.01 18.91
C GLY A 250 26.08 -3.79 18.82
N LYS A 251 26.65 -3.49 17.65
CA LYS A 251 27.40 -2.26 17.36
C LYS A 251 26.56 -1.37 16.45
N GLY A 252 26.51 -0.07 16.71
CA GLY A 252 25.73 0.86 15.88
C GLY A 252 24.20 0.79 16.06
N SER A 253 23.68 -0.06 16.95
CA SER A 253 22.24 -0.12 17.30
C SER A 253 21.62 1.27 17.49
N ASP A 254 22.26 2.18 18.25
CA ASP A 254 21.75 3.54 18.47
C ASP A 254 21.61 4.40 17.20
N PHE A 255 22.48 4.19 16.20
CA PHE A 255 22.36 4.85 14.90
C PHE A 255 21.19 4.26 14.10
N HIS A 256 21.11 2.93 14.00
CA HIS A 256 20.03 2.25 13.27
C HIS A 256 18.65 2.49 13.91
N LYS A 257 18.57 2.53 15.24
CA LYS A 257 17.38 2.86 16.04
C LYS A 257 16.92 4.29 15.82
N TRP A 258 17.87 5.24 15.82
CA TRP A 258 17.60 6.64 15.49
C TRP A 258 17.13 6.81 14.04
N ALA A 259 17.78 6.14 13.08
CA ALA A 259 17.41 6.19 11.67
C ALA A 259 15.99 5.60 11.43
N ALA A 260 15.66 4.47 12.05
CA ALA A 260 14.32 3.88 11.99
C ALA A 260 13.23 4.82 12.56
N GLN A 261 13.54 5.53 13.67
CA GLN A 261 12.65 6.57 14.21
C GLN A 261 12.48 7.74 13.24
N MET A 262 13.53 8.13 12.52
CA MET A 262 13.48 9.20 11.53
C MET A 262 12.68 8.79 10.28
N GLU A 263 12.85 7.57 9.76
CA GLU A 263 12.02 7.05 8.65
C GLU A 263 10.52 7.01 9.02
N ILE A 264 10.20 6.59 10.25
CA ILE A 264 8.83 6.62 10.77
C ILE A 264 8.31 8.07 10.88
N ALA A 265 9.10 8.99 11.42
CA ALA A 265 8.72 10.40 11.55
C ALA A 265 8.46 11.08 10.20
N TYR A 266 9.33 10.86 9.20
CA TYR A 266 9.16 11.42 7.85
C TYR A 266 7.91 10.87 7.16
N ALA A 267 7.70 9.54 7.20
CA ALA A 267 6.49 8.92 6.65
C ALA A 267 5.23 9.45 7.33
N ASN A 268 5.23 9.54 8.66
CA ASN A 268 4.13 10.10 9.44
C ASN A 268 3.82 11.55 9.02
N ILE A 269 4.83 12.42 8.85
CA ILE A 269 4.61 13.81 8.44
C ILE A 269 4.15 13.91 6.98
N GLN A 270 4.63 13.06 6.08
CA GLN A 270 4.13 13.01 4.70
C GLN A 270 2.61 12.72 4.70
N TYR A 271 2.17 11.71 5.46
CA TYR A 271 0.75 11.36 5.61
C TYR A 271 -0.05 12.21 6.61
N GLY A 272 0.54 13.22 7.27
CA GLY A 272 -0.18 14.06 8.25
C GLY A 272 -0.47 13.39 9.61
N ARG A 273 0.12 12.24 9.89
CA ARG A 273 -0.13 11.37 11.06
C ARG A 273 0.85 11.61 12.20
N ASN A 274 0.44 11.27 13.43
CA ASN A 274 1.25 11.29 14.66
C ASN A 274 2.16 12.54 14.81
N LEU A 275 1.70 13.71 14.35
CA LEU A 275 2.59 14.85 14.10
C LEU A 275 3.28 15.36 15.38
N GLU A 276 2.62 15.28 16.54
CA GLU A 276 3.21 15.63 17.83
C GLU A 276 4.42 14.75 18.20
N GLU A 277 4.37 13.46 17.89
CA GLU A 277 5.45 12.48 18.10
C GLU A 277 6.59 12.74 17.11
N SER A 278 6.26 12.80 15.81
CA SER A 278 7.22 13.04 14.72
C SER A 278 7.96 14.37 14.90
N ARG A 279 7.27 15.43 15.34
CA ARG A 279 7.88 16.72 15.73
C ARG A 279 8.91 16.54 16.83
N ASN A 280 8.62 15.75 17.86
CA ASN A 280 9.52 15.53 18.99
C ASN A 280 10.76 14.73 18.56
N ILE A 281 10.59 13.69 17.73
CA ILE A 281 11.70 12.93 17.13
C ILE A 281 12.63 13.87 16.35
N ILE A 282 12.09 14.65 15.40
CA ILE A 282 12.91 15.56 14.57
C ILE A 282 13.54 16.68 15.41
N LYS A 283 12.82 17.23 16.41
CA LYS A 283 13.39 18.22 17.34
C LYS A 283 14.62 17.68 18.07
N ASN A 284 14.58 16.42 18.51
CA ASN A 284 15.73 15.76 19.14
C ASN A 284 16.87 15.55 18.14
N SER A 285 16.56 15.21 16.89
CA SER A 285 17.55 15.13 15.80
C SER A 285 18.19 16.48 15.47
N ILE A 286 17.46 17.60 15.53
CA ILE A 286 18.03 18.97 15.38
C ILE A 286 18.99 19.31 16.53
N ILE A 287 18.72 18.83 17.75
CA ILE A 287 19.62 19.03 18.90
C ILE A 287 20.92 18.22 18.74
N LYS A 288 20.80 16.98 18.25
CA LYS A 288 21.93 16.06 17.98
C LYS A 288 22.77 16.51 16.77
N TYR A 289 22.13 16.94 15.70
CA TYR A 289 22.73 17.39 14.44
C TYR A 289 22.37 18.86 14.20
N LYS A 290 23.03 19.74 14.96
CA LYS A 290 22.76 21.19 14.96
C LYS A 290 22.88 21.77 13.55
N ASN A 291 21.93 22.64 13.21
CA ASN A 291 21.84 23.35 11.93
C ASN A 291 21.66 22.46 10.68
N ASN A 292 21.33 21.16 10.80
CA ASN A 292 20.97 20.33 9.65
C ASN A 292 19.73 20.91 8.93
N PRO A 293 19.81 21.27 7.63
CA PRO A 293 18.73 21.95 6.93
C PRO A 293 17.49 21.07 6.76
N GLU A 294 17.66 19.79 6.43
CA GLU A 294 16.54 18.90 6.12
C GLU A 294 15.72 18.55 7.36
N PHE A 295 16.36 18.40 8.53
CA PHE A 295 15.64 18.25 9.80
C PHE A 295 14.89 19.55 10.15
N LEU A 296 15.46 20.73 9.85
CA LEU A 296 14.76 22.01 9.99
C LEU A 296 13.57 22.15 9.02
N LYS A 297 13.69 21.68 7.76
CA LYS A 297 12.57 21.65 6.80
C LYS A 297 11.47 20.70 7.22
N ALA A 298 11.82 19.46 7.59
CA ALA A 298 10.84 18.46 8.00
C ALA A 298 10.14 18.87 9.30
N TYR A 299 10.85 19.52 10.23
CA TYR A 299 10.24 20.19 11.39
C TYR A 299 9.31 21.34 10.97
N ALA A 300 9.67 22.16 9.98
CA ALA A 300 8.83 23.24 9.48
C ALA A 300 7.55 22.74 8.79
N ILE A 301 7.64 21.68 7.97
CA ILE A 301 6.48 21.02 7.35
C ILE A 301 5.62 20.33 8.41
N CYS A 302 6.23 19.66 9.39
CA CYS A 302 5.49 19.09 10.52
C CYS A 302 4.70 20.18 11.28
N MET A 303 5.32 21.33 11.55
CA MET A 303 4.61 22.46 12.16
C MET A 303 3.56 23.09 11.25
N HIS A 304 3.73 23.03 9.92
CA HIS A 304 2.70 23.43 8.95
C HIS A 304 1.46 22.56 9.12
N LYS A 305 1.61 21.24 9.03
CA LYS A 305 0.48 20.29 9.12
C LYS A 305 -0.18 20.30 10.51
N ILE A 306 0.59 20.52 11.58
CA ILE A 306 0.04 20.76 12.93
C ILE A 306 -0.84 22.01 12.97
N TRP A 307 -0.48 23.09 12.28
CA TRP A 307 -1.33 24.28 12.18
C TRP A 307 -2.54 24.07 11.25
N GLU A 308 -2.34 23.43 10.10
CA GLU A 308 -3.40 23.12 9.12
C GLU A 308 -4.52 22.29 9.76
N ALA A 309 -4.16 21.26 10.55
CA ALA A 309 -5.07 20.47 11.38
C ALA A 309 -5.76 21.23 12.54
N THR A 310 -5.55 22.55 12.66
CA THR A 310 -6.28 23.42 13.59
C THR A 310 -7.17 24.46 12.92
N ALA A 311 -7.17 24.53 11.59
CA ALA A 311 -8.06 25.36 10.80
C ALA A 311 -9.27 24.54 10.31
N SER A 312 -10.42 25.18 10.07
CA SER A 312 -11.54 24.49 9.42
C SER A 312 -11.35 24.50 7.90
N LEU A 313 -11.93 23.51 7.20
CA LEU A 313 -11.92 23.48 5.73
C LEU A 313 -12.56 24.75 5.12
N ASN A 314 -13.53 25.36 5.81
CA ASN A 314 -14.13 26.64 5.41
C ASN A 314 -13.14 27.82 5.48
N ASP A 315 -12.18 27.80 6.41
CA ASP A 315 -11.17 28.85 6.56
C ASP A 315 -9.99 28.66 5.60
N LEU A 316 -9.64 27.40 5.32
CA LEU A 316 -8.63 27.02 4.31
C LEU A 316 -9.13 27.28 2.88
N LYS A 317 -10.39 26.95 2.60
CA LYS A 317 -11.12 27.10 1.33
C LYS A 317 -10.64 26.23 0.17
N LEU A 318 -9.33 26.00 0.05
CA LEU A 318 -8.70 25.17 -0.98
C LEU A 318 -7.62 24.27 -0.37
N LYS A 319 -7.37 23.12 -1.00
CA LYS A 319 -6.37 22.14 -0.56
C LYS A 319 -5.00 22.41 -1.17
N SER A 320 -4.02 22.69 -0.33
CA SER A 320 -2.60 22.70 -0.70
C SER A 320 -2.00 21.29 -0.75
N ILE A 321 -0.97 21.10 -1.58
CA ILE A 321 -0.13 19.91 -1.59
C ILE A 321 1.13 20.25 -0.79
N ILE A 322 1.26 19.69 0.41
CA ILE A 322 2.36 19.97 1.34
C ILE A 322 3.23 18.71 1.50
N ASN A 323 4.18 18.54 0.58
CA ASN A 323 5.09 17.39 0.54
C ASN A 323 6.41 17.65 1.26
N ILE A 324 7.04 16.57 1.73
CA ILE A 324 8.47 16.53 2.10
C ILE A 324 9.24 15.82 0.97
N PRO A 325 10.42 16.30 0.55
CA PRO A 325 11.33 15.47 -0.23
C PRO A 325 11.81 14.26 0.60
N THR A 326 12.14 13.16 -0.08
CA THR A 326 12.98 12.09 0.50
C THR A 326 14.32 12.68 0.92
N PHE A 327 14.82 12.25 2.09
CA PHE A 327 16.05 12.79 2.69
C PHE A 327 17.27 12.53 1.78
N ARG A 328 18.00 13.61 1.44
CA ARG A 328 19.28 13.62 0.71
C ARG A 328 20.17 14.73 1.31
N ASP A 329 21.49 14.61 1.17
CA ASP A 329 22.46 15.36 2.01
C ASP A 329 22.85 16.79 1.52
N GLU A 330 22.34 17.27 0.38
CA GLU A 330 22.86 18.47 -0.32
C GLU A 330 21.77 19.54 -0.63
N MET A 331 22.03 20.86 -0.40
CA MET A 331 21.41 22.11 -0.98
C MET A 331 21.32 23.34 0.01
N LEU A 332 21.35 24.61 -0.49
CA LEU A 332 21.26 25.94 0.24
C LEU A 332 20.55 27.06 -0.63
N TYR A 333 20.12 28.34 -0.39
CA TYR A 333 20.07 29.52 0.59
C TYR A 333 19.08 30.64 0.02
N ASN A 334 18.47 31.73 0.58
CA ASN A 334 18.17 32.39 1.90
C ASN A 334 16.89 33.37 1.75
N ALA A 335 16.42 34.22 2.72
CA ALA A 335 15.06 34.88 2.67
C ALA A 335 14.64 36.19 3.49
N GLY A 336 13.36 36.69 3.32
CA GLY A 336 12.55 37.63 4.20
C GLY A 336 11.27 38.30 3.54
N LYS A 337 10.32 39.17 4.07
CA LYS A 337 9.69 39.59 5.41
C LYS A 337 8.53 40.72 5.30
N LYS A 338 7.33 40.69 6.02
CA LYS A 338 6.65 41.81 6.84
C LYS A 338 5.25 42.59 6.56
N GLY A 339 4.01 42.06 6.84
CA GLY A 339 2.74 42.78 7.37
C GLY A 339 1.57 43.30 6.42
N SER A 340 0.20 43.34 6.61
CA SER A 340 -0.92 42.95 7.59
C SER A 340 -2.26 42.35 6.90
N LYS A 341 -3.00 41.29 7.38
CA LYS A 341 -4.32 40.63 6.92
C LYS A 341 -4.72 39.30 7.67
N LYS A 342 -5.85 39.16 8.40
CA LYS A 342 -6.18 38.03 9.36
C LYS A 342 -5.94 36.53 8.93
N THR A 343 -5.44 35.68 9.87
CA THR A 343 -5.08 34.23 9.68
C THR A 343 -6.07 33.18 10.26
N PRO A 344 -6.27 32.02 9.59
CA PRO A 344 -6.99 30.83 10.11
C PRO A 344 -6.32 30.04 11.25
N GLY A 345 -7.12 29.23 11.95
CA GLY A 345 -6.67 28.19 12.89
C GLY A 345 -6.00 28.72 14.17
N LYS A 346 -5.23 27.88 14.87
CA LYS A 346 -4.51 28.30 16.09
C LYS A 346 -3.34 29.20 15.72
N ILE A 347 -3.52 30.50 15.92
CA ILE A 347 -2.50 31.54 15.66
C ILE A 347 -1.17 31.29 16.39
N GLY A 348 -1.18 30.60 17.54
CA GLY A 348 0.02 30.18 18.24
C GLY A 348 0.86 29.18 17.42
N ASP A 349 0.21 28.20 16.80
CA ASP A 349 0.84 27.13 16.01
C ASP A 349 1.25 27.64 14.62
N TYR A 350 0.42 28.50 14.01
CA TYR A 350 0.82 29.28 12.83
C TYR A 350 2.14 30.04 13.06
N ASN A 351 2.27 30.72 14.19
CA ASN A 351 3.49 31.45 14.53
C ASN A 351 4.68 30.55 14.88
N LYS A 352 4.48 29.27 15.23
CA LYS A 352 5.55 28.27 15.35
C LYS A 352 6.00 27.81 13.96
N ALA A 353 5.06 27.45 13.07
CA ALA A 353 5.35 27.08 11.68
C ALA A 353 6.09 28.21 10.94
N LEU A 354 5.59 29.44 11.03
CA LEU A 354 6.20 30.63 10.42
C LEU A 354 7.61 30.92 10.96
N ARG A 355 7.94 30.53 12.19
CA ARG A 355 9.30 30.58 12.75
C ARG A 355 10.17 29.43 12.23
N ALA A 356 9.63 28.21 12.19
CA ALA A 356 10.33 27.03 11.71
C ALA A 356 10.75 27.16 10.23
N TYR A 357 9.83 27.58 9.35
CA TYR A 357 10.18 27.89 7.95
C TYR A 357 11.26 28.95 7.85
N LYS A 358 11.15 30.06 8.58
CA LYS A 358 12.18 31.12 8.55
C LYS A 358 13.55 30.62 9.01
N ASN A 359 13.61 29.66 9.94
CA ASN A 359 14.85 29.06 10.37
C ASN A 359 15.42 28.11 9.31
N ALA A 360 14.60 27.20 8.75
CA ALA A 360 15.02 26.30 7.67
C ALA A 360 15.50 27.08 6.41
N LEU A 361 14.79 28.15 6.06
CA LEU A 361 15.13 29.07 4.96
C LEU A 361 16.38 29.92 5.22
N MET A 362 16.97 29.91 6.42
CA MET A 362 18.32 30.47 6.61
C MET A 362 19.41 29.58 6.03
N TYR A 363 19.08 28.32 5.73
CA TYR A 363 20.00 27.33 5.20
C TYR A 363 19.63 26.98 3.75
N ASN A 364 18.40 26.55 3.44
CA ASN A 364 18.03 26.01 2.12
C ASN A 364 16.70 26.54 1.54
N THR A 365 16.55 26.55 0.21
CA THR A 365 15.46 27.19 -0.56
C THR A 365 15.03 26.39 -1.80
N ASP A 366 14.79 25.09 -1.66
CA ASP A 366 14.28 24.26 -2.78
C ASP A 366 12.87 24.69 -3.25
N PRO A 367 12.51 24.49 -4.55
CA PRO A 367 11.23 24.91 -5.12
C PRO A 367 9.99 24.44 -4.33
N SER A 368 9.95 23.17 -3.92
CA SER A 368 8.80 22.58 -3.23
C SER A 368 8.63 23.12 -1.81
N PHE A 369 9.73 23.34 -1.08
CA PHE A 369 9.71 23.96 0.24
C PHE A 369 9.36 25.45 0.18
N LEU A 370 9.83 26.17 -0.85
CA LEU A 370 9.42 27.55 -1.14
C LEU A 370 7.92 27.65 -1.49
N SER A 371 7.38 26.67 -2.22
CA SER A 371 5.95 26.52 -2.52
C SER A 371 5.12 26.24 -1.27
N ASN A 372 5.56 25.30 -0.42
CA ASN A 372 4.92 25.06 0.87
C ASN A 372 4.97 26.32 1.78
N TYR A 373 6.04 27.11 1.71
CA TYR A 373 6.17 28.36 2.45
C TYR A 373 5.30 29.49 1.89
N SER A 374 5.13 29.59 0.56
CA SER A 374 4.26 30.61 -0.05
C SER A 374 2.80 30.39 0.35
N VAL A 375 2.32 29.14 0.37
CA VAL A 375 0.99 28.80 0.92
C VAL A 375 0.82 29.32 2.35
N LEU A 376 1.76 29.00 3.26
CA LEU A 376 1.71 29.48 4.65
C LEU A 376 1.72 31.01 4.73
N LEU A 377 2.46 31.70 3.85
CA LEU A 377 2.49 33.16 3.79
C LEU A 377 1.22 33.78 3.19
N ALA A 378 0.48 33.09 2.31
CA ALA A 378 -0.77 33.60 1.73
C ALA A 378 -1.90 33.66 2.77
N TYR A 379 -1.95 32.69 3.69
CA TYR A 379 -2.83 32.70 4.87
C TYR A 379 -2.42 33.70 5.95
N SER A 380 -1.29 34.40 5.79
CA SER A 380 -0.70 35.16 6.87
C SER A 380 -1.50 36.42 7.20
N GLU A 381 -1.48 36.74 8.51
CA GLU A 381 -1.80 38.00 9.23
C GLU A 381 -1.21 39.26 8.60
N LYS A 382 -0.60 39.19 7.41
CA LYS A 382 0.48 40.02 6.89
C LYS A 382 0.45 40.18 5.36
N LYS A 383 -0.27 41.16 4.78
CA LYS A 383 -0.25 41.55 3.36
C LYS A 383 1.12 41.47 2.68
N VAL A 384 2.20 42.07 3.18
CA VAL A 384 3.54 41.96 2.54
C VAL A 384 4.15 40.55 2.67
N ASN A 385 3.65 39.68 3.56
CA ASN A 385 3.85 38.23 3.44
C ASN A 385 3.00 37.64 2.30
N VAL A 386 1.76 38.09 2.07
CA VAL A 386 0.87 37.65 0.97
C VAL A 386 1.38 38.12 -0.40
N ASP A 387 1.79 39.39 -0.54
CA ASP A 387 2.48 39.93 -1.71
C ASP A 387 3.76 39.12 -1.97
N LYS A 388 4.50 38.76 -0.91
CA LYS A 388 5.62 37.82 -1.01
C LYS A 388 5.17 36.40 -1.41
N ALA A 389 4.03 35.90 -0.93
CA ALA A 389 3.54 34.58 -1.29
C ALA A 389 3.32 34.50 -2.80
N ILE A 390 2.64 35.50 -3.36
CA ILE A 390 2.43 35.67 -4.80
C ILE A 390 3.79 35.73 -5.51
N GLN A 391 4.67 36.67 -5.15
CA GLN A 391 5.99 36.83 -5.77
C GLN A 391 6.82 35.55 -5.72
N LEU A 392 6.76 34.80 -4.61
CA LEU A 392 7.53 33.57 -4.42
C LEU A 392 6.95 32.43 -5.26
N ALA A 393 5.63 32.26 -5.28
CA ALA A 393 4.97 31.24 -6.08
C ALA A 393 5.11 31.52 -7.59
N GLU A 394 4.91 32.77 -8.02
CA GLU A 394 5.13 33.21 -9.41
C GLU A 394 6.60 33.05 -9.84
N LYS A 395 7.58 33.35 -8.96
CA LYS A 395 9.01 33.11 -9.23
C LYS A 395 9.29 31.61 -9.39
N VAL A 396 8.90 30.80 -8.40
CA VAL A 396 9.18 29.35 -8.37
C VAL A 396 8.59 28.68 -9.61
N HIS A 397 7.31 28.88 -9.90
CA HIS A 397 6.67 28.33 -11.10
C HIS A 397 7.43 28.72 -12.38
N LYS A 398 7.77 30.00 -12.55
CA LYS A 398 8.45 30.51 -13.75
C LYS A 398 9.89 29.98 -13.90
N GLU A 399 10.54 29.62 -12.81
CA GLU A 399 11.89 29.02 -12.82
C GLU A 399 11.81 27.51 -13.14
N THR A 400 10.92 26.77 -12.49
CA THR A 400 10.76 25.32 -12.76
C THR A 400 10.11 25.04 -14.12
N GLU A 401 9.19 25.88 -14.58
CA GLU A 401 8.61 25.81 -15.94
C GLU A 401 9.68 25.97 -17.03
N LYS A 402 10.65 26.87 -16.83
CA LYS A 402 11.82 27.00 -17.71
C LYS A 402 12.76 25.81 -17.64
N ALA A 403 12.96 25.25 -16.46
CA ALA A 403 13.81 24.07 -16.25
C ALA A 403 13.17 22.76 -16.76
N LYS A 404 11.86 22.77 -17.03
CA LYS A 404 10.99 21.58 -17.25
C LYS A 404 10.82 20.70 -16.00
N GLU A 405 10.97 21.30 -14.81
CA GLU A 405 10.85 20.71 -13.48
C GLU A 405 9.51 21.05 -12.80
N LEU A 406 8.54 21.58 -13.56
CA LEU A 406 7.25 22.03 -13.01
C LEU A 406 6.39 20.82 -12.60
N THR A 407 6.08 20.71 -11.30
CA THR A 407 5.24 19.63 -10.75
C THR A 407 3.83 20.08 -10.40
N ILE A 408 2.90 19.13 -10.27
CA ILE A 408 1.51 19.38 -9.86
C ILE A 408 1.45 20.07 -8.49
N GLN A 409 2.38 19.78 -7.57
CA GLN A 409 2.51 20.50 -6.29
C GLN A 409 2.73 22.00 -6.50
N LEU A 410 3.64 22.39 -7.39
CA LEU A 410 3.98 23.78 -7.65
C LEU A 410 2.82 24.52 -8.35
N GLU A 411 2.20 23.89 -9.34
CA GLU A 411 1.03 24.45 -10.02
C GLU A 411 -0.18 24.61 -9.09
N ASN A 412 -0.54 23.56 -8.33
CA ASN A 412 -1.65 23.60 -7.39
C ASN A 412 -1.47 24.70 -6.35
N ASN A 413 -0.29 24.75 -5.73
CA ASN A 413 -0.01 25.71 -4.67
C ASN A 413 0.05 27.16 -5.17
N LEU A 414 0.46 27.42 -6.43
CA LEU A 414 0.31 28.74 -7.04
C LEU A 414 -1.17 29.15 -7.15
N GLY A 415 -2.04 28.24 -7.60
CA GLY A 415 -3.49 28.48 -7.66
C GLY A 415 -4.09 28.75 -6.28
N VAL A 416 -3.69 27.97 -5.26
CA VAL A 416 -4.08 28.16 -3.85
C VAL A 416 -3.63 29.53 -3.33
N VAL A 417 -2.35 29.91 -3.55
CA VAL A 417 -1.80 31.21 -3.15
C VAL A 417 -2.57 32.36 -3.78
N TYR A 418 -2.85 32.32 -5.09
CA TYR A 418 -3.65 33.33 -5.76
C TYR A 418 -5.04 33.48 -5.13
N TYR A 419 -5.77 32.37 -4.93
CA TYR A 419 -7.14 32.42 -4.41
C TYR A 419 -7.22 32.95 -2.97
N ILE A 420 -6.31 32.50 -2.08
CA ILE A 420 -6.26 32.97 -0.69
C ILE A 420 -5.92 34.47 -0.63
N SER A 421 -5.04 34.95 -1.52
CA SER A 421 -4.50 36.31 -1.48
C SER A 421 -5.57 37.39 -1.52
N GLY A 422 -6.58 37.26 -2.39
CA GLY A 422 -7.73 38.17 -2.38
C GLY A 422 -8.64 38.08 -3.61
N TYR A 423 -9.64 38.97 -3.60
CA TYR A 423 -10.48 39.22 -4.76
C TYR A 423 -9.70 39.90 -5.90
N ASP A 424 -10.28 39.81 -7.10
CA ASP A 424 -9.83 40.29 -8.44
C ASP A 424 -8.56 41.19 -8.50
N PRO A 425 -7.54 40.85 -9.33
CA PRO A 425 -7.52 39.82 -10.38
C PRO A 425 -7.20 38.40 -9.89
N TYR A 426 -6.80 38.23 -8.63
CA TYR A 426 -6.18 36.97 -8.19
C TYR A 426 -7.14 35.77 -8.14
N THR A 427 -8.41 35.97 -7.78
CA THR A 427 -9.42 34.90 -7.88
C THR A 427 -9.61 34.42 -9.32
N LYS A 428 -9.55 35.34 -10.29
CA LYS A 428 -9.66 35.04 -11.74
C LYS A 428 -8.40 34.37 -12.28
N LYS A 429 -7.20 34.78 -11.82
CA LYS A 429 -5.93 34.06 -12.07
C LYS A 429 -6.02 32.62 -11.58
N ALA A 430 -6.38 32.41 -10.30
CA ALA A 430 -6.51 31.09 -9.69
C ALA A 430 -7.46 30.19 -10.49
N TYR A 431 -8.63 30.71 -10.84
CA TYR A 431 -9.64 30.01 -11.60
C TYR A 431 -9.14 29.52 -12.97
N LEU A 432 -8.56 30.42 -13.78
CA LEU A 432 -8.04 30.08 -15.10
C LEU A 432 -6.85 29.11 -15.03
N HIS A 433 -6.03 29.22 -13.98
CA HIS A 433 -4.91 28.33 -13.71
C HIS A 433 -5.39 26.90 -13.40
N PHE A 434 -6.32 26.75 -12.45
CA PHE A 434 -6.93 25.45 -12.15
C PHE A 434 -7.72 24.87 -13.33
N GLN A 435 -8.38 25.72 -14.13
CA GLN A 435 -9.07 25.27 -15.35
C GLN A 435 -8.10 24.65 -16.37
N ARG A 436 -6.93 25.26 -16.59
CA ARG A 436 -5.87 24.70 -17.45
C ARG A 436 -5.41 23.34 -16.96
N ILE A 437 -5.10 23.22 -15.67
CA ILE A 437 -4.54 22.00 -15.08
C ILE A 437 -5.57 20.86 -15.12
N ALA A 438 -6.83 21.14 -14.76
CA ALA A 438 -7.88 20.13 -14.75
C ALA A 438 -8.14 19.53 -16.14
N SER A 439 -8.23 20.35 -17.20
CA SER A 439 -8.41 19.84 -18.57
C SER A 439 -7.25 18.94 -19.02
N ASN A 440 -6.00 19.33 -18.74
CA ASN A 440 -4.83 18.50 -19.07
C ASN A 440 -4.85 17.15 -18.31
N LEU A 441 -5.31 17.14 -17.06
CA LEU A 441 -5.43 15.92 -16.26
C LEU A 441 -6.55 15.00 -16.73
N ASP A 442 -7.72 15.57 -17.06
CA ASP A 442 -8.85 14.83 -17.64
C ASP A 442 -8.45 14.13 -18.94
N GLU A 443 -7.82 14.85 -19.88
CA GLU A 443 -7.40 14.30 -21.18
C GLU A 443 -6.34 13.18 -21.04
N ASN A 444 -5.36 13.36 -20.15
CA ASN A 444 -4.35 12.33 -19.84
C ASN A 444 -4.97 11.09 -19.18
N LEU A 445 -5.94 11.25 -18.27
CA LEU A 445 -6.57 10.10 -17.60
C LEU A 445 -7.54 9.36 -18.55
N ILE A 446 -8.28 10.09 -19.38
CA ILE A 446 -9.19 9.54 -20.40
C ILE A 446 -8.41 8.73 -21.46
N SER A 447 -7.24 9.21 -21.89
CA SER A 447 -6.39 8.46 -22.83
C SER A 447 -5.79 7.19 -22.21
N LEU A 448 -5.36 7.23 -20.94
CA LEU A 448 -4.90 6.03 -20.21
C LEU A 448 -6.00 4.96 -20.06
N TYR A 449 -7.23 5.36 -19.74
CA TYR A 449 -8.36 4.41 -19.62
C TYR A 449 -8.83 3.84 -20.97
N ASN A 450 -8.69 4.60 -22.06
CA ASN A 450 -9.17 4.21 -23.40
C ASN A 450 -8.07 3.63 -24.31
N SER A 451 -6.80 3.55 -23.87
CA SER A 451 -5.72 2.92 -24.65
C SER A 451 -6.11 1.49 -25.08
N ASP A 452 -5.83 1.11 -26.32
CA ASP A 452 -6.03 -0.28 -26.77
C ASP A 452 -5.03 -1.26 -26.13
N GLU A 453 -3.93 -0.76 -25.57
CA GLU A 453 -3.01 -1.58 -24.79
C GLU A 453 -3.70 -2.11 -23.53
N ARG A 454 -3.49 -3.41 -23.27
CA ARG A 454 -4.07 -4.06 -22.09
C ARG A 454 -3.43 -3.54 -20.80
N ASP A 455 -2.10 -3.46 -20.79
CA ASP A 455 -1.33 -3.21 -19.58
C ASP A 455 -1.50 -1.77 -19.09
N THR A 456 -1.55 -0.80 -20.03
CA THR A 456 -1.89 0.61 -19.77
C THR A 456 -3.27 0.77 -19.11
N ARG A 457 -4.27 -0.04 -19.52
CA ARG A 457 -5.60 -0.08 -18.90
C ARG A 457 -5.64 -0.80 -17.56
N GLU A 458 -4.81 -1.82 -17.35
CA GLU A 458 -4.68 -2.49 -16.04
C GLU A 458 -3.91 -1.60 -15.05
N TYR A 459 -2.93 -0.82 -15.51
CA TYR A 459 -2.23 0.21 -14.73
C TYR A 459 -3.19 1.31 -14.24
N ALA A 460 -4.03 1.88 -15.12
CA ALA A 460 -5.01 2.90 -14.72
C ALA A 460 -5.98 2.40 -13.62
N LYS A 461 -6.46 1.15 -13.75
CA LYS A 461 -7.27 0.48 -12.73
C LYS A 461 -6.48 0.21 -11.43
N GLY A 462 -5.20 -0.14 -11.55
CA GLY A 462 -4.27 -0.32 -10.43
C GLY A 462 -4.05 0.97 -9.63
N LEU A 463 -3.86 2.10 -10.32
CA LEU A 463 -3.73 3.43 -9.72
C LEU A 463 -4.99 3.81 -8.93
N MET A 464 -6.17 3.72 -9.54
CA MET A 464 -7.44 4.00 -8.85
C MET A 464 -7.67 3.06 -7.64
N SER A 465 -7.34 1.78 -7.78
CA SER A 465 -7.36 0.83 -6.66
C SER A 465 -6.39 1.20 -5.53
N SER A 466 -5.21 1.73 -5.85
CA SER A 466 -4.22 2.22 -4.89
C SER A 466 -4.71 3.43 -4.11
N ILE A 467 -5.33 4.40 -4.81
CA ILE A 467 -5.92 5.60 -4.19
C ILE A 467 -7.03 5.21 -3.21
N LEU A 468 -7.98 4.38 -3.65
CA LEU A 468 -9.09 3.92 -2.80
C LEU A 468 -8.61 3.15 -1.54
N LYS A 469 -7.50 2.40 -1.63
CA LYS A 469 -6.86 1.76 -0.47
C LYS A 469 -6.25 2.79 0.50
N LYS A 470 -5.53 3.78 -0.01
CA LYS A 470 -4.98 4.88 0.81
C LYS A 470 -6.09 5.66 1.52
N GLN A 471 -7.24 5.88 0.87
CA GLN A 471 -8.40 6.55 1.46
C GLN A 471 -9.14 5.75 2.52
N ALA A 472 -9.22 4.42 2.39
CA ALA A 472 -9.77 3.56 3.43
C ALA A 472 -8.91 3.58 4.70
N LEU A 473 -7.57 3.57 4.53
CA LEU A 473 -6.62 3.75 5.62
C LEU A 473 -6.64 5.17 6.20
N ASP A 474 -6.86 6.20 5.36
CA ASP A 474 -6.83 7.62 5.69
C ASP A 474 -7.99 8.42 5.07
N PRO A 475 -9.06 8.69 5.83
CA PRO A 475 -10.18 9.52 5.38
C PRO A 475 -9.85 10.98 5.07
N THR A 476 -8.60 11.45 5.20
CA THR A 476 -8.18 12.80 4.77
C THR A 476 -7.41 12.78 3.44
N TYR A 477 -6.99 11.59 2.98
CA TYR A 477 -6.18 11.44 1.78
C TYR A 477 -6.96 11.78 0.50
N VAL A 478 -6.35 12.63 -0.31
CA VAL A 478 -6.72 12.95 -1.68
C VAL A 478 -5.47 12.72 -2.51
N ASN A 479 -5.58 12.13 -3.70
CA ASN A 479 -4.41 12.01 -4.55
C ASN A 479 -3.94 13.41 -4.99
N GLU A 480 -2.63 13.62 -4.95
CA GLU A 480 -2.00 14.91 -5.23
C GLU A 480 -2.32 15.34 -6.67
N ASP A 481 -2.22 14.40 -7.61
CA ASP A 481 -2.58 14.56 -9.02
C ASP A 481 -4.00 15.10 -9.25
N PHE A 482 -4.95 14.76 -8.37
CA PHE A 482 -6.38 15.10 -8.52
C PHE A 482 -6.79 16.34 -7.69
N THR A 483 -5.87 16.87 -6.88
CA THR A 483 -6.12 18.05 -6.04
C THR A 483 -6.41 19.34 -6.83
N PRO A 484 -5.85 19.57 -8.05
CA PRO A 484 -6.27 20.69 -8.90
C PRO A 484 -7.76 20.64 -9.31
N ILE A 485 -8.31 19.44 -9.54
CA ILE A 485 -9.72 19.24 -9.96
C ILE A 485 -10.65 19.54 -8.77
N LEU A 486 -10.31 19.04 -7.57
CA LEU A 486 -10.96 19.42 -6.31
C LEU A 486 -11.00 20.95 -6.15
N ASN A 487 -9.86 21.61 -6.31
CA ASN A 487 -9.75 23.05 -6.12
C ASN A 487 -10.57 23.84 -7.15
N LEU A 488 -10.62 23.40 -8.41
CA LEU A 488 -11.50 24.01 -9.41
C LEU A 488 -12.98 23.91 -9.02
N ALA A 489 -13.41 22.76 -8.49
CA ALA A 489 -14.78 22.56 -8.01
C ALA A 489 -15.10 23.43 -6.78
N LEU A 490 -14.19 23.55 -5.82
CA LEU A 490 -14.33 24.44 -4.66
C LEU A 490 -14.47 25.92 -5.10
N ILE A 491 -13.68 26.37 -6.08
CA ILE A 491 -13.76 27.74 -6.61
C ILE A 491 -15.11 28.00 -7.30
N GLU A 492 -15.60 27.11 -8.17
CA GLU A 492 -16.89 27.29 -8.86
C GLU A 492 -18.07 27.40 -7.88
N ASN A 493 -18.06 26.60 -6.81
CA ASN A 493 -19.05 26.70 -5.72
C ASN A 493 -18.95 28.07 -5.02
N GLY A 494 -17.72 28.52 -4.68
CA GLY A 494 -17.48 29.85 -4.12
C GLY A 494 -17.91 31.02 -5.01
N MET A 495 -17.86 30.85 -6.34
CA MET A 495 -18.35 31.81 -7.33
C MET A 495 -19.88 31.82 -7.52
N ARG A 496 -20.62 30.96 -6.80
CA ARG A 496 -22.09 30.80 -6.89
C ARG A 496 -22.63 30.39 -8.26
N ASN A 497 -21.78 29.84 -9.14
CA ASN A 497 -22.15 29.41 -10.49
C ASN A 497 -22.85 28.03 -10.46
N SER A 498 -24.05 27.97 -9.87
CA SER A 498 -24.71 26.74 -9.41
C SER A 498 -24.71 25.59 -10.42
N LYS A 499 -25.00 25.84 -11.71
CA LYS A 499 -25.04 24.78 -12.73
C LYS A 499 -23.66 24.23 -13.09
N LYS A 500 -22.63 25.08 -13.19
CA LYS A 500 -21.26 24.62 -13.52
C LYS A 500 -20.57 24.02 -12.30
N ALA A 501 -20.72 24.66 -11.14
CA ALA A 501 -20.26 24.18 -9.84
C ALA A 501 -20.80 22.78 -9.54
N LYS A 502 -22.11 22.55 -9.75
CA LYS A 502 -22.70 21.22 -9.58
C LYS A 502 -22.09 20.19 -10.53
N LYS A 503 -22.00 20.47 -11.84
CA LYS A 503 -21.44 19.52 -12.81
C LYS A 503 -19.99 19.12 -12.48
N ILE A 504 -19.13 20.06 -12.11
CA ILE A 504 -17.74 19.73 -11.78
C ILE A 504 -17.60 19.06 -10.40
N SER A 505 -18.50 19.36 -9.46
CA SER A 505 -18.56 18.62 -8.19
C SER A 505 -19.06 17.18 -8.41
N GLU A 506 -20.00 16.96 -9.34
CA GLU A 506 -20.40 15.62 -9.79
C GLU A 506 -19.20 14.88 -10.42
N HIS A 507 -18.51 15.49 -11.39
CA HIS A 507 -17.29 14.92 -12.02
C HIS A 507 -16.24 14.50 -10.97
N TYR A 508 -15.87 15.39 -10.06
CA TYR A 508 -14.88 15.07 -9.01
C TYR A 508 -15.37 13.96 -8.06
N LEU A 509 -16.61 14.07 -7.56
CA LEU A 509 -17.12 13.14 -6.55
C LEU A 509 -17.40 11.74 -7.10
N PHE A 510 -17.64 11.60 -8.41
CA PHE A 510 -17.94 10.32 -9.04
C PHE A 510 -16.67 9.62 -9.59
N ASP A 511 -15.77 10.36 -10.22
CA ASP A 511 -14.66 9.78 -10.98
C ASP A 511 -13.29 9.84 -10.27
N TYR A 512 -13.16 10.64 -9.20
CA TYR A 512 -11.87 10.90 -8.53
C TYR A 512 -11.86 10.62 -7.01
N ASP A 513 -12.80 11.19 -6.24
CA ASP A 513 -12.84 11.03 -4.78
C ASP A 513 -14.24 11.24 -4.20
N SER A 514 -14.79 10.21 -3.55
CA SER A 514 -16.09 10.22 -2.84
C SER A 514 -15.96 10.06 -1.32
N GLN A 515 -14.74 10.02 -0.77
CA GLN A 515 -14.48 9.50 0.57
C GLN A 515 -13.71 10.44 1.49
N SER A 516 -12.85 11.33 0.97
CA SER A 516 -12.06 12.19 1.84
C SER A 516 -12.91 13.23 2.57
N GLU A 517 -12.42 13.79 3.68
CA GLU A 517 -13.03 14.96 4.33
C GLU A 517 -13.25 16.14 3.37
N TRP A 518 -12.38 16.28 2.35
CA TRP A 518 -12.54 17.28 1.30
C TRP A 518 -13.65 16.93 0.31
N ALA A 519 -13.86 15.65 -0.03
CA ALA A 519 -15.00 15.20 -0.82
C ALA A 519 -16.32 15.34 -0.04
N VAL A 520 -16.34 15.03 1.26
CA VAL A 520 -17.50 15.26 2.14
C VAL A 520 -17.81 16.76 2.24
N HIS A 521 -16.80 17.62 2.39
CA HIS A 521 -16.96 19.07 2.36
C HIS A 521 -17.49 19.57 1.02
N LEU A 522 -16.92 19.12 -0.11
CA LEU A 522 -17.38 19.47 -1.46
C LEU A 522 -18.84 19.03 -1.69
N SER A 523 -19.21 17.83 -1.24
CA SER A 523 -20.58 17.31 -1.27
C SER A 523 -21.56 18.23 -0.54
N HIS A 524 -21.20 18.67 0.67
CA HIS A 524 -22.03 19.56 1.47
C HIS A 524 -22.21 20.95 0.83
N ILE A 525 -21.15 21.57 0.30
CA ILE A 525 -21.27 22.93 -0.28
C ILE A 525 -21.94 22.94 -1.66
N SER A 526 -21.81 21.86 -2.44
CA SER A 526 -22.40 21.74 -3.78
C SER A 526 -23.81 21.14 -3.81
N ASN A 527 -24.25 20.57 -2.68
CA ASN A 527 -25.45 19.73 -2.58
C ASN A 527 -25.45 18.56 -3.59
N VAL A 528 -24.26 18.12 -4.01
CA VAL A 528 -24.06 16.88 -4.76
C VAL A 528 -23.85 15.77 -3.75
N LYS A 529 -24.76 14.80 -3.71
CA LYS A 529 -24.47 13.55 -3.01
C LYS A 529 -23.42 12.79 -3.85
N PRO A 530 -22.28 12.37 -3.28
CA PRO A 530 -21.36 11.48 -3.99
C PRO A 530 -22.11 10.22 -4.44
N PRO A 531 -21.56 9.41 -5.37
CA PRO A 531 -22.13 8.12 -5.64
C PRO A 531 -22.24 7.38 -4.30
N ASN A 532 -23.46 6.95 -3.96
CA ASN A 532 -23.57 5.90 -2.96
C ASN A 532 -22.71 4.74 -3.49
N LYS A 533 -21.56 4.46 -2.85
CA LYS A 533 -21.03 3.09 -2.82
C LYS A 533 -22.25 2.24 -2.52
N LEU A 534 -22.60 1.35 -3.45
CA LEU A 534 -23.85 0.61 -3.38
C LEU A 534 -23.95 0.00 -1.98
N LYS A 535 -24.93 0.47 -1.20
CA LYS A 535 -25.56 -0.38 -0.20
C LYS A 535 -26.31 -1.45 -0.97
N SER A 536 -25.55 -2.38 -1.55
CA SER A 536 -25.99 -3.75 -1.63
C SER A 536 -26.36 -4.09 -0.20
N ASN A 537 -27.66 -4.22 0.05
CA ASN A 537 -28.15 -4.90 1.24
C ASN A 537 -27.70 -6.35 1.06
N ASN A 538 -26.44 -6.61 1.44
CA ASN A 538 -25.68 -7.80 1.10
C ASN A 538 -26.06 -8.94 2.07
N ASN A 539 -27.37 -9.12 2.16
CA ASN A 539 -28.13 -10.06 2.95
C ASN A 539 -28.79 -11.08 2.02
N LEU A 540 -28.22 -11.33 0.84
CA LEU A 540 -28.49 -12.54 0.07
C LEU A 540 -27.60 -13.65 0.64
N PHE A 541 -28.23 -14.64 1.26
CA PHE A 541 -27.57 -15.79 1.86
C PHE A 541 -28.23 -17.10 1.42
N ALA A 542 -27.48 -18.19 1.39
CA ALA A 542 -27.97 -19.52 1.06
C ALA A 542 -27.55 -20.49 2.18
N ASN A 543 -28.52 -21.01 2.96
CA ASN A 543 -28.27 -21.81 4.16
C ASN A 543 -27.20 -21.17 5.09
N GLY A 544 -27.57 -20.06 5.73
CA GLY A 544 -26.72 -19.29 6.64
C GLY A 544 -25.54 -18.51 6.02
N VAL A 545 -25.13 -18.79 4.79
CA VAL A 545 -23.87 -18.35 4.18
C VAL A 545 -24.07 -17.26 3.11
N LYS A 546 -23.30 -16.17 3.15
CA LYS A 546 -23.37 -15.02 2.23
C LYS A 546 -22.02 -14.62 1.63
N ILE A 547 -22.07 -13.76 0.61
CA ILE A 547 -20.86 -13.20 -0.04
C ILE A 547 -20.07 -12.33 0.95
N GLY A 548 -18.77 -12.62 1.05
CA GLY A 548 -17.85 -12.04 2.02
C GLY A 548 -17.79 -12.74 3.38
N ASP A 549 -18.54 -13.83 3.60
CA ASP A 549 -18.30 -14.68 4.78
C ASP A 549 -16.95 -15.44 4.63
N PRO A 550 -16.26 -15.78 5.74
CA PRO A 550 -15.05 -16.59 5.71
C PRO A 550 -15.35 -18.11 5.60
N ILE A 551 -14.35 -18.89 5.18
CA ILE A 551 -14.42 -20.37 5.08
C ILE A 551 -14.97 -21.03 6.37
N GLN A 552 -14.63 -20.49 7.55
CA GLN A 552 -15.18 -20.93 8.85
C GLN A 552 -16.71 -21.04 8.82
N LYS A 553 -17.40 -20.01 8.30
CA LYS A 553 -18.87 -19.95 8.29
C LYS A 553 -19.48 -20.83 7.20
N LEU A 554 -18.76 -21.07 6.10
CA LEU A 554 -19.13 -22.10 5.12
C LEU A 554 -19.09 -23.50 5.76
N LEU A 555 -17.96 -23.87 6.37
CA LEU A 555 -17.79 -25.16 7.06
C LEU A 555 -18.86 -25.40 8.13
N GLN A 556 -19.20 -24.37 8.92
CA GLN A 556 -20.24 -24.46 9.96
C GLN A 556 -21.65 -24.77 9.45
N ASN A 557 -22.00 -24.34 8.24
CA ASN A 557 -23.37 -24.45 7.72
C ASN A 557 -23.52 -25.51 6.61
N TRP A 558 -22.48 -25.73 5.81
CA TRP A 558 -22.47 -26.62 4.64
C TRP A 558 -21.54 -27.84 4.80
N GLY A 559 -20.67 -27.86 5.81
CA GLY A 559 -19.62 -28.86 5.99
C GLY A 559 -18.44 -28.67 5.02
N LYS A 560 -17.55 -29.68 4.94
CA LYS A 560 -16.46 -29.70 3.92
C LYS A 560 -17.01 -30.18 2.57
N ALA A 561 -16.56 -29.54 1.48
CA ALA A 561 -16.95 -29.89 0.11
C ALA A 561 -16.57 -31.34 -0.27
N ASN A 562 -17.29 -31.89 -1.27
CA ASN A 562 -17.03 -33.24 -1.78
C ASN A 562 -15.81 -33.29 -2.72
N GLN A 563 -15.55 -32.20 -3.42
CA GLN A 563 -14.39 -31.99 -4.29
C GLN A 563 -13.95 -30.53 -4.18
N ILE A 564 -12.65 -30.28 -4.30
CA ILE A 564 -12.04 -28.95 -4.32
C ILE A 564 -11.15 -28.86 -5.56
N GLU A 565 -11.31 -27.81 -6.35
CA GLU A 565 -10.50 -27.53 -7.54
C GLU A 565 -9.87 -26.13 -7.43
N ILE A 566 -8.78 -25.89 -8.16
CA ILE A 566 -8.04 -24.61 -8.14
C ILE A 566 -8.00 -24.07 -9.56
N VAL A 567 -8.71 -22.97 -9.81
CA VAL A 567 -8.83 -22.33 -11.13
C VAL A 567 -8.08 -21.01 -11.10
N GLY A 568 -6.78 -21.07 -11.41
CA GLY A 568 -5.86 -19.94 -11.23
C GLY A 568 -5.75 -19.56 -9.75
N THR A 569 -5.89 -18.28 -9.41
CA THR A 569 -5.76 -17.78 -8.03
C THR A 569 -7.07 -17.87 -7.22
N THR A 570 -7.90 -18.88 -7.50
CA THR A 570 -9.26 -19.05 -6.96
C THR A 570 -9.52 -20.53 -6.68
N GLU A 571 -10.20 -20.85 -5.57
CA GLU A 571 -10.52 -22.22 -5.18
C GLU A 571 -12.03 -22.45 -5.30
N VAL A 572 -12.45 -23.57 -5.90
CA VAL A 572 -13.85 -23.90 -6.15
C VAL A 572 -14.23 -25.15 -5.37
N TRP A 573 -15.27 -25.03 -4.53
CA TRP A 573 -15.75 -26.06 -3.61
C TRP A 573 -17.06 -26.65 -4.11
N TYR A 574 -17.04 -27.92 -4.50
CA TYR A 574 -18.18 -28.62 -5.08
C TYR A 574 -18.97 -29.41 -4.03
N TYR A 575 -20.25 -29.08 -3.88
CA TYR A 575 -21.19 -29.75 -2.98
C TYR A 575 -22.18 -30.59 -3.79
N GLY A 576 -21.74 -31.78 -4.22
CA GLY A 576 -22.54 -32.67 -5.09
C GLY A 576 -23.90 -33.04 -4.49
N LYS A 577 -23.99 -33.20 -3.15
CA LYS A 577 -25.27 -33.46 -2.45
C LYS A 577 -26.26 -32.28 -2.56
N LEU A 578 -25.74 -31.04 -2.60
CA LEU A 578 -26.50 -29.80 -2.70
C LEU A 578 -26.63 -29.29 -4.14
N ASN A 579 -26.02 -29.96 -5.14
CA ASN A 579 -25.88 -29.46 -6.51
C ASN A 579 -25.51 -27.96 -6.55
N SER A 580 -24.47 -27.59 -5.81
CA SER A 580 -24.08 -26.20 -5.56
C SER A 580 -22.55 -26.09 -5.48
N GLU A 581 -22.02 -24.93 -5.85
CA GLU A 581 -20.57 -24.68 -5.92
C GLU A 581 -20.25 -23.34 -5.25
N ILE A 582 -19.15 -23.28 -4.50
CA ILE A 582 -18.73 -22.05 -3.80
C ILE A 582 -17.36 -21.64 -4.33
N LEU A 583 -17.25 -20.40 -4.77
CA LEU A 583 -16.02 -19.81 -5.29
C LEU A 583 -15.36 -18.99 -4.18
N ILE A 584 -14.17 -19.41 -3.77
CA ILE A 584 -13.45 -18.93 -2.59
C ILE A 584 -12.15 -18.24 -3.01
N LYS A 585 -11.93 -17.05 -2.44
CA LYS A 585 -10.80 -16.18 -2.75
C LYS A 585 -10.33 -15.49 -1.49
N ASP A 586 -9.04 -15.60 -1.19
CA ASP A 586 -8.40 -14.96 -0.02
C ASP A 586 -9.02 -15.37 1.33
N GLY A 587 -9.48 -16.62 1.46
CA GLY A 587 -10.18 -17.11 2.66
C GLY A 587 -11.63 -16.65 2.81
N LEU A 588 -12.18 -15.96 1.81
CA LEU A 588 -13.53 -15.39 1.78
C LEU A 588 -14.36 -15.95 0.61
N ILE A 589 -15.67 -16.03 0.79
CA ILE A 589 -16.61 -16.44 -0.26
C ILE A 589 -16.84 -15.27 -1.22
N ALA A 590 -16.48 -15.47 -2.49
CA ALA A 590 -16.62 -14.47 -3.54
C ALA A 590 -17.89 -14.66 -4.37
N GLU A 591 -18.26 -15.92 -4.70
CA GLU A 591 -19.49 -16.25 -5.44
C GLU A 591 -20.12 -17.55 -4.92
N ILE A 592 -21.44 -17.68 -5.03
CA ILE A 592 -22.23 -18.86 -4.64
C ILE A 592 -23.08 -19.29 -5.84
N PHE A 593 -22.85 -20.48 -6.37
CA PHE A 593 -23.57 -21.07 -7.49
C PHE A 593 -24.59 -22.10 -6.98
N LEU A 594 -25.85 -21.91 -7.37
CA LEU A 594 -26.98 -22.78 -7.06
C LEU A 594 -27.46 -23.38 -8.39
N ASN A 595 -27.11 -24.65 -8.63
CA ASN A 595 -27.15 -25.29 -9.95
C ASN A 595 -28.27 -26.32 -10.12
N GLY A 596 -29.13 -26.54 -9.11
CA GLY A 596 -30.34 -27.37 -9.24
C GLY A 596 -31.31 -27.26 -8.07
N GLU A 597 -32.43 -27.99 -8.15
CA GLU A 597 -33.51 -27.91 -7.14
C GLU A 597 -33.13 -28.43 -5.74
N LYS A 598 -31.94 -29.04 -5.60
CA LYS A 598 -31.33 -29.41 -4.31
C LYS A 598 -30.45 -28.31 -3.68
N SER A 599 -30.22 -27.21 -4.40
CA SER A 599 -29.45 -26.08 -3.91
C SER A 599 -30.24 -25.34 -2.81
N PRO A 600 -29.58 -24.87 -1.74
CA PRO A 600 -30.26 -24.11 -0.70
C PRO A 600 -30.99 -22.88 -1.23
N LYS A 601 -32.16 -22.58 -0.66
CA LYS A 601 -32.92 -21.37 -1.00
C LYS A 601 -32.19 -20.10 -0.54
N VAL A 602 -32.14 -19.11 -1.43
CA VAL A 602 -31.70 -17.75 -1.16
C VAL A 602 -32.69 -17.10 -0.19
N ASN A 603 -32.17 -16.65 0.94
CA ASN A 603 -32.88 -16.11 2.10
C ASN A 603 -34.01 -17.02 2.61
N GLU A 604 -33.88 -18.34 2.39
CA GLU A 604 -34.91 -19.35 2.65
C GLU A 604 -36.22 -19.18 1.82
N VAL A 605 -36.33 -18.12 1.00
CA VAL A 605 -37.51 -17.80 0.18
C VAL A 605 -37.50 -18.51 -1.17
N PHE A 606 -36.47 -18.29 -2.00
CA PHE A 606 -36.47 -18.71 -3.41
C PHE A 606 -35.24 -19.54 -3.80
N GLY A 607 -35.35 -20.38 -4.83
CA GLY A 607 -34.25 -21.25 -5.29
C GLY A 607 -34.41 -21.62 -6.76
N VAL A 608 -33.59 -22.55 -7.23
CA VAL A 608 -33.75 -23.13 -8.58
C VAL A 608 -35.10 -23.85 -8.67
N GLY A 609 -35.77 -23.73 -9.81
CA GLY A 609 -37.13 -24.22 -10.02
C GLY A 609 -38.24 -23.21 -9.67
N GLU A 610 -37.95 -22.12 -8.95
CA GLU A 610 -38.95 -21.10 -8.58
C GLU A 610 -39.34 -20.18 -9.74
N ASN A 611 -40.56 -19.64 -9.69
CA ASN A 611 -41.06 -18.68 -10.66
C ASN A 611 -40.43 -17.29 -10.47
N ARG A 612 -40.16 -16.62 -11.60
CA ARG A 612 -39.59 -15.26 -11.67
C ARG A 612 -40.28 -14.25 -10.76
N ASP A 613 -41.61 -14.29 -10.66
CA ASP A 613 -42.39 -13.31 -9.88
C ASP A 613 -42.09 -13.37 -8.37
N ILE A 614 -41.78 -14.57 -7.84
CA ILE A 614 -41.35 -14.79 -6.46
C ILE A 614 -39.92 -14.23 -6.25
N ILE A 615 -39.07 -14.42 -7.25
CA ILE A 615 -37.67 -13.99 -7.23
C ILE A 615 -37.57 -12.45 -7.30
N GLU A 616 -38.36 -11.81 -8.16
CA GLU A 616 -38.39 -10.35 -8.30
C GLU A 616 -39.10 -9.64 -7.14
N ALA A 617 -39.91 -10.34 -6.36
CA ALA A 617 -40.42 -9.83 -5.09
C ALA A 617 -39.30 -9.63 -4.04
N VAL A 618 -38.24 -10.45 -4.10
CA VAL A 618 -37.07 -10.33 -3.20
C VAL A 618 -35.97 -9.47 -3.82
N LEU A 619 -35.53 -9.78 -5.04
CA LEU A 619 -34.40 -9.10 -5.70
C LEU A 619 -34.75 -7.72 -6.27
N GLY A 620 -36.04 -7.42 -6.44
CA GLY A 620 -36.53 -6.26 -7.17
C GLY A 620 -36.63 -6.51 -8.68
N LYS A 621 -37.23 -5.56 -9.41
CA LYS A 621 -37.51 -5.68 -10.86
C LYS A 621 -36.44 -5.09 -11.76
N LYS A 622 -35.40 -4.45 -11.21
CA LYS A 622 -34.29 -3.90 -11.99
C LYS A 622 -33.15 -4.92 -12.13
N PHE A 623 -32.87 -5.29 -13.36
CA PHE A 623 -31.78 -6.18 -13.77
C PHE A 623 -31.15 -5.66 -15.07
N LYS A 624 -29.87 -5.99 -15.31
CA LYS A 624 -29.27 -5.95 -16.65
C LYS A 624 -29.41 -7.32 -17.30
N ARG A 625 -29.54 -7.39 -18.62
CA ARG A 625 -29.53 -8.66 -19.35
C ARG A 625 -28.24 -8.79 -20.15
N GLU A 626 -27.44 -9.79 -19.81
CA GLU A 626 -26.16 -10.09 -20.47
C GLU A 626 -26.22 -11.52 -21.00
N THR A 627 -26.34 -11.62 -22.33
CA THR A 627 -26.52 -12.87 -23.09
C THR A 627 -27.73 -13.69 -22.60
N ARG A 628 -27.51 -14.63 -21.68
CA ARG A 628 -28.52 -15.52 -21.08
C ARG A 628 -28.82 -15.23 -19.61
N TYR A 629 -28.06 -14.36 -18.97
CA TYR A 629 -28.19 -14.02 -17.56
C TYR A 629 -29.03 -12.76 -17.35
N PHE A 630 -29.78 -12.77 -16.25
CA PHE A 630 -30.54 -11.65 -15.70
C PHE A 630 -29.82 -11.23 -14.42
N ASN A 631 -29.03 -10.16 -14.52
CA ASN A 631 -28.14 -9.66 -13.48
C ASN A 631 -28.91 -8.63 -12.63
N TYR A 632 -29.54 -9.10 -11.56
CA TYR A 632 -30.25 -8.26 -10.60
C TYR A 632 -29.27 -7.49 -9.71
N TYR A 633 -29.63 -6.24 -9.39
CA TYR A 633 -28.79 -5.31 -8.62
C TYR A 633 -29.59 -4.35 -7.71
N GLN A 634 -30.90 -4.54 -7.56
CA GLN A 634 -31.76 -3.60 -6.84
C GLN A 634 -31.72 -3.82 -5.32
N ASN A 635 -32.01 -5.04 -4.88
CA ASN A 635 -32.07 -5.42 -3.46
C ASN A 635 -30.92 -6.37 -3.05
N GLY A 636 -29.95 -6.59 -3.94
CA GLY A 636 -28.84 -7.52 -3.81
C GLY A 636 -28.32 -7.93 -5.20
N ASN A 637 -27.10 -8.46 -5.27
CA ASN A 637 -26.43 -8.80 -6.52
C ASN A 637 -26.58 -10.30 -6.82
N ALA A 638 -27.30 -10.63 -7.89
CA ALA A 638 -27.53 -12.02 -8.30
C ALA A 638 -27.77 -12.17 -9.80
N SER A 639 -27.08 -13.12 -10.44
CA SER A 639 -27.23 -13.46 -11.86
C SER A 639 -28.04 -14.75 -12.01
N ILE A 640 -29.15 -14.68 -12.74
CA ILE A 640 -30.09 -15.80 -12.88
C ILE A 640 -30.24 -16.19 -14.35
N ILE A 641 -30.16 -17.50 -14.64
CA ILE A 641 -30.62 -18.06 -15.90
C ILE A 641 -32.06 -18.53 -15.72
N TYR A 642 -32.98 -18.07 -16.55
CA TYR A 642 -34.35 -18.58 -16.60
C TYR A 642 -34.54 -19.61 -17.72
N ASN A 643 -35.37 -20.62 -17.47
CA ASN A 643 -35.97 -21.48 -18.48
C ASN A 643 -37.49 -21.25 -18.45
N LYS A 644 -38.06 -20.75 -19.55
CA LYS A 644 -39.41 -20.13 -19.56
C LYS A 644 -39.50 -19.07 -18.43
N ASN A 645 -40.36 -19.25 -17.44
CA ASN A 645 -40.49 -18.34 -16.28
C ASN A 645 -39.86 -18.89 -14.98
N LYS A 646 -39.15 -20.03 -15.01
CA LYS A 646 -38.55 -20.66 -13.83
C LYS A 646 -37.03 -20.49 -13.79
N ALA A 647 -36.44 -20.26 -12.63
CA ALA A 647 -34.99 -20.23 -12.47
C ALA A 647 -34.37 -21.60 -12.76
N LYS A 648 -33.31 -21.63 -13.59
CA LYS A 648 -32.50 -22.81 -13.91
C LYS A 648 -31.15 -22.80 -13.18
N GLN A 649 -30.60 -21.63 -12.93
CA GLN A 649 -29.35 -21.41 -12.20
C GLN A 649 -29.42 -20.06 -11.51
N ILE A 650 -28.93 -19.96 -10.28
CA ILE A 650 -28.81 -18.70 -9.53
C ILE A 650 -27.34 -18.57 -9.08
N ILE A 651 -26.74 -17.41 -9.31
CA ILE A 651 -25.37 -17.08 -8.89
C ILE A 651 -25.45 -15.84 -8.01
N LEU A 652 -25.02 -15.93 -6.76
CA LEU A 652 -24.85 -14.76 -5.88
C LEU A 652 -23.41 -14.26 -6.00
N TYR A 653 -23.22 -12.94 -6.08
CA TYR A 653 -21.90 -12.31 -6.21
C TYR A 653 -21.85 -10.96 -5.46
N LYS A 654 -20.68 -10.32 -5.44
CA LYS A 654 -20.38 -9.14 -4.59
C LYS A 654 -21.08 -7.84 -5.01
#